data_AF-A0A8J3XTD9-F1
#
_entry.id   AF-A0A8J3XTD9-F1
#
_cell.length_a   1.000
_cell.length_b   1.000
_cell.length_c   1.000
_cell.angle_alpha   90.00
_cell.angle_beta   90.00
_cell.angle_gamma   90.00
#
_symmetry.space_group_name_H-M   'P 1'
#
loop_
_entity.id
_entity.type
_entity.pdbx_description
1 polymer ?
#
loop_
_entity_poly.entity_id
_entity_poly.type
_entity_poly.pdbx_seq_one_letter_code
_entity_poly.pdbx_strand_id
1 'polypeptide(L)'
;MAATVYRFLPWTRRGLVAALPNDGAPDQRPELAVKVVVAGAGEVPTSVRLHGPGDVVGIDPNQVVRTYPRPYTTDAEPNYLAAVDLDAPELPWLFTPRGVPGSGHLPPWVVLVVVEDKPGVSLTVPAGAPLPQLRIESGAADELPDLTDSWAWAHVQLVEPSTATPSAQDVAIALAADPDRNVGRLVCPRRLAPRRRWIAALVPAFDVGRVRGLGGTPAPDAKVGPAWEPGQDTVTLPVYFHWEFQTGPEGDFESLAQRLKPHKAATTVGLVPMHVGEGAPPIQVPTDQNRHLDMDGALRAPAQSDGRLSDVPVALRAGLKEVTRTLADAADGVLDGQTLADASRQPVGPPVYASSHVRRWRVLDGEDPEDAEWFRELNLDPRARVAAGLGTECVRVNQEDIANAAWRQVGDVTAAEAALQRAALGALVSGSFFRRHVAPMPDEALLPLAGPMAPRTPFAGRSLTATIARTSLPDAVVDAGFRRALGPAGRAVARSARRLGVPIGAVRPGLVSALAKGRKDLDATRFPRPVLSGVRPDALTGGDLSAIGLPVQVAPEVLTRLAASARLLSAGPVEESKRLVIRDEVRTVGLIGQAHVEAARLLASQAAGTLAGAIASGARPDVPAVATVAAASMLDAMVAQSALALAATRAGGGGVGLLVEGPAFPAGAAALDVTAPPVAVGVLDLDAGNTLVVRTGAGQANIPVAVLDSNLSGADLGGVLSRLPVGVFRGGRSGVPVDRTTLPVVRAGGTVAVLPENVRPGNVRPGDALPLRRGGLSPVLRGPVTVGPRVVPDPVVVGPVRPTVPGDRPTIVVPPLIRDAQVISRFEAALTLQRNVTVIATPTPVATLVPYDLAAAATAIRTHVDPSVAQPLRRDALVAFAGRAIGALRGIGEEFTVDGWWATHALDRIMAYPTFPVAASDYLSSYDSTRFCPGVDTVPSDSVTLLETNPRFIAAFMAGLNHETNRELLWRGFPTDSRGTPFRHFWRRLDGKDDIPPIHGWRLGRLAEQTTDPKGNLVLLVRGDLLRRYPNTIVVAMPAAAERKPDHDKVVKPVFAGRFDPDVSFFGFPLVDSDLQQGRGWFFALMEPVTEPRFGLDETKGASSGGGVSTANALAWTDTDVPEGGHLGTETFGPLGLDPGTAGAGDVAATLFQRPFALYVHAKHLVDPLPVQQ
;
A
#
# COMPACT_ATOMS: atom_id res chain seq x y z
N MET A 1 2.29 6.58 -37.86
CA MET A 1 1.13 6.00 -37.11
C MET A 1 0.02 5.69 -38.12
N ALA A 2 -0.63 4.53 -38.04
CA ALA A 2 -1.83 4.26 -38.85
C ALA A 2 -2.90 5.31 -38.48
N ALA A 3 -3.49 5.97 -39.48
CA ALA A 3 -4.50 6.99 -39.24
C ALA A 3 -5.74 6.33 -38.62
N THR A 4 -6.07 6.70 -37.39
CA THR A 4 -7.36 6.35 -36.78
C THR A 4 -8.47 7.08 -37.52
N VAL A 5 -9.46 6.35 -38.03
CA VAL A 5 -10.57 6.91 -38.82
C VAL A 5 -11.86 6.77 -38.04
N TYR A 6 -12.62 7.87 -37.95
CA TYR A 6 -14.01 7.84 -37.49
C TYR A 6 -14.91 7.34 -38.61
N ARG A 7 -15.70 6.32 -38.33
CA ARG A 7 -16.77 5.85 -39.21
C ARG A 7 -18.12 6.03 -38.53
N PHE A 8 -19.08 6.55 -39.28
CA PHE A 8 -20.43 6.78 -38.80
C PHE A 8 -21.40 5.79 -39.45
N LEU A 9 -22.18 5.10 -38.64
CA LEU A 9 -23.24 4.20 -39.08
C LEU A 9 -24.61 4.82 -38.77
N PRO A 10 -25.62 4.63 -39.64
CA PRO A 10 -26.92 5.24 -39.44
C PRO A 10 -27.66 4.73 -38.21
N TRP A 11 -27.51 3.45 -37.85
CA TRP A 11 -28.12 2.85 -36.67
C TRP A 11 -27.45 1.51 -36.33
N THR A 12 -27.64 1.03 -35.10
CA THR A 12 -27.31 -0.34 -34.72
C THR A 12 -28.41 -0.95 -33.85
N ARG A 13 -28.61 -2.27 -33.98
CA ARG A 13 -29.52 -3.06 -33.13
C ARG A 13 -28.88 -4.39 -32.80
N ARG A 14 -29.14 -4.88 -31.58
CA ARG A 14 -28.69 -6.19 -31.10
C ARG A 14 -29.85 -6.98 -30.52
N GLY A 15 -29.68 -8.30 -30.44
CA GLY A 15 -30.68 -9.20 -29.86
C GLY A 15 -31.96 -9.34 -30.70
N LEU A 16 -33.07 -9.68 -30.03
CA LEU A 16 -34.35 -10.00 -30.70
C LEU A 16 -34.96 -8.80 -31.45
N VAL A 17 -34.66 -7.56 -31.05
CA VAL A 17 -35.19 -6.35 -31.70
C VAL A 17 -34.63 -6.14 -33.11
N ALA A 18 -33.47 -6.73 -33.42
CA ALA A 18 -32.90 -6.74 -34.76
C ALA A 18 -33.66 -7.67 -35.74
N ALA A 19 -34.48 -8.59 -35.23
CA ALA A 19 -35.27 -9.52 -36.04
C ALA A 19 -36.70 -9.03 -36.33
N LEU A 20 -37.04 -7.79 -35.96
CA LEU A 20 -38.34 -7.20 -36.26
C LEU A 20 -38.55 -7.09 -37.79
N PRO A 21 -39.74 -7.45 -38.31
CA PRO A 21 -40.02 -7.36 -39.74
C PRO A 21 -40.04 -5.90 -40.21
N ASN A 22 -39.46 -5.66 -41.39
CA ASN A 22 -39.19 -4.33 -41.94
C ASN A 22 -40.45 -3.47 -42.19
N ASP A 23 -41.61 -4.09 -42.44
CA ASP A 23 -42.83 -3.40 -42.88
C ASP A 23 -44.00 -3.47 -41.88
N GLY A 24 -43.74 -3.79 -40.61
CA GLY A 24 -44.76 -3.81 -39.56
C GLY A 24 -45.26 -2.41 -39.18
N ALA A 25 -46.58 -2.24 -38.99
CA ALA A 25 -47.12 -1.05 -38.33
C ALA A 25 -46.54 -0.95 -36.90
N PRO A 26 -46.22 0.26 -36.42
CA PRO A 26 -45.61 0.42 -35.10
C PRO A 26 -46.59 0.01 -34.00
N ASP A 27 -46.19 -0.96 -33.19
CA ASP A 27 -46.93 -1.47 -32.03
C ASP A 27 -46.10 -1.17 -30.77
N GLN A 28 -46.73 -0.72 -29.69
CA GLN A 28 -46.05 -0.39 -28.44
C GLN A 28 -45.19 -1.55 -27.93
N ARG A 29 -45.63 -2.80 -28.10
CA ARG A 29 -44.87 -4.00 -27.72
C ARG A 29 -44.85 -5.00 -28.87
N PRO A 30 -43.91 -4.86 -29.82
CA PRO A 30 -43.91 -5.69 -31.01
C PRO A 30 -43.69 -7.17 -30.62
N GLU A 31 -44.45 -8.03 -31.29
CA GLU A 31 -44.48 -9.46 -31.01
C GLU A 31 -43.64 -10.21 -32.06
N LEU A 32 -42.69 -11.03 -31.59
CA LEU A 32 -41.77 -11.78 -32.43
C LEU A 32 -42.02 -13.28 -32.29
N ALA A 33 -42.25 -13.94 -33.43
CA ALA A 33 -42.29 -15.39 -33.48
C ALA A 33 -40.87 -15.95 -33.34
N VAL A 34 -40.61 -16.66 -32.23
CA VAL A 34 -39.35 -17.36 -31.97
C VAL A 34 -39.60 -18.86 -31.89
N LYS A 35 -38.57 -19.66 -32.17
CA LYS A 35 -38.62 -21.09 -31.94
C LYS A 35 -37.80 -21.42 -30.70
N VAL A 36 -38.44 -21.99 -29.68
CA VAL A 36 -37.77 -22.43 -28.45
C VAL A 36 -37.45 -23.91 -28.57
N VAL A 37 -36.19 -24.28 -28.40
CA VAL A 37 -35.77 -25.68 -28.34
C VAL A 37 -35.85 -26.15 -26.89
N VAL A 38 -36.79 -27.05 -26.60
CA VAL A 38 -36.90 -27.68 -25.28
C VAL A 38 -36.26 -29.06 -25.36
N ALA A 39 -35.25 -29.32 -24.52
CA ALA A 39 -34.54 -30.58 -24.49
C ALA A 39 -35.51 -31.75 -24.28
N GLY A 40 -35.60 -32.66 -25.27
CA GLY A 40 -36.51 -33.81 -25.26
C GLY A 40 -37.89 -33.59 -25.89
N ALA A 41 -38.27 -32.36 -26.25
CA ALA A 41 -39.59 -32.03 -26.84
C ALA A 41 -39.54 -31.38 -28.24
N GLY A 42 -38.34 -31.01 -28.75
CA GLY A 42 -38.16 -30.45 -30.09
C GLY A 42 -38.30 -28.92 -30.17
N GLU A 43 -38.43 -28.39 -31.38
CA GLU A 43 -38.68 -26.97 -31.64
C GLU A 43 -40.16 -26.63 -31.42
N VAL A 44 -40.46 -25.73 -30.49
CA VAL A 44 -41.82 -25.21 -30.25
C VAL A 44 -41.89 -23.75 -30.70
N PRO A 45 -42.80 -23.39 -31.63
CA PRO A 45 -43.03 -21.99 -31.97
C PRO A 45 -43.70 -21.27 -30.79
N THR A 46 -43.10 -20.18 -30.36
CA THR A 46 -43.56 -19.34 -29.25
C THR A 46 -43.51 -17.89 -29.67
N SER A 47 -44.48 -17.10 -29.23
CA SER A 47 -44.50 -15.66 -29.45
C SER A 47 -43.91 -14.93 -28.24
N VAL A 48 -42.96 -14.02 -28.48
CA VAL A 48 -42.32 -13.21 -27.43
C VAL A 48 -42.62 -11.74 -27.70
N ARG A 49 -43.15 -11.03 -26.70
CA ARG A 49 -43.34 -9.59 -26.76
C ARG A 49 -42.09 -8.87 -26.30
N LEU A 50 -41.65 -7.91 -27.09
CA LEU A 50 -40.51 -7.06 -26.76
C LEU A 50 -40.97 -5.82 -25.99
N HIS A 51 -40.05 -5.27 -25.20
CA HIS A 51 -40.27 -3.97 -24.55
C HIS A 51 -40.18 -2.83 -25.58
N GLY A 52 -41.03 -1.81 -25.42
CA GLY A 52 -41.02 -0.61 -26.25
C GLY A 52 -40.90 0.68 -25.43
N PRO A 53 -41.06 1.86 -26.06
CA PRO A 53 -40.79 3.15 -25.41
C PRO A 53 -41.70 3.41 -24.20
N GLY A 54 -42.93 2.89 -24.24
CA GLY A 54 -43.90 2.99 -23.13
C GLY A 54 -43.55 2.16 -21.90
N ASP A 55 -42.50 1.33 -21.95
CA ASP A 55 -42.00 0.55 -20.80
C ASP A 55 -40.84 1.24 -20.07
N VAL A 56 -40.24 2.28 -20.67
CA VAL A 56 -39.08 3.00 -20.14
C VAL A 56 -39.52 4.06 -19.14
N VAL A 57 -39.04 3.97 -17.89
CA VAL A 57 -39.31 4.94 -16.81
C VAL A 57 -38.12 5.82 -16.44
N GLY A 58 -36.95 5.58 -17.06
CA GLY A 58 -35.69 6.27 -16.80
C GLY A 58 -34.54 5.61 -17.55
N ILE A 59 -33.42 6.31 -17.67
CA ILE A 59 -32.16 5.79 -18.20
C ILE A 59 -31.12 5.89 -17.08
N ASP A 60 -30.23 4.89 -16.97
CA ASP A 60 -29.09 4.97 -16.04
C ASP A 60 -28.19 6.15 -16.47
N PRO A 61 -27.92 7.15 -15.60
CA PRO A 61 -27.05 8.27 -15.93
C PRO A 61 -25.65 7.86 -16.38
N ASN A 62 -25.16 6.68 -15.98
CA ASN A 62 -23.86 6.15 -16.42
C ASN A 62 -23.83 5.78 -17.91
N GLN A 63 -24.99 5.66 -18.57
CA GLN A 63 -25.05 5.51 -20.02
C GLN A 63 -24.57 6.78 -20.74
N VAL A 64 -24.63 7.94 -20.10
CA VAL A 64 -24.13 9.20 -20.68
C VAL A 64 -22.63 9.33 -20.41
N VAL A 65 -21.83 9.04 -21.44
CA VAL A 65 -20.36 9.07 -21.35
C VAL A 65 -19.84 10.51 -21.48
N ARG A 66 -20.46 11.30 -22.37
CA ARG A 66 -20.06 12.68 -22.64
C ARG A 66 -21.22 13.51 -23.14
N THR A 67 -21.21 14.79 -22.80
CA THR A 67 -22.06 15.81 -23.41
C THR A 67 -21.20 16.89 -24.06
N TYR A 68 -21.72 17.46 -25.13
CA TYR A 68 -21.23 18.70 -25.70
C TYR A 68 -22.41 19.67 -25.93
N PRO A 69 -22.33 20.92 -25.49
CA PRO A 69 -21.33 21.47 -24.57
C PRO A 69 -21.31 20.73 -23.23
N ARG A 70 -20.25 20.95 -22.44
CA ARG A 70 -20.20 20.39 -21.07
C ARG A 70 -21.24 21.11 -20.20
N PRO A 71 -21.79 20.45 -19.15
CA PRO A 71 -22.71 21.10 -18.24
C PRO A 71 -22.08 22.36 -17.63
N TYR A 72 -22.86 23.44 -17.61
CA TYR A 72 -22.52 24.76 -17.06
C TYR A 72 -21.38 25.50 -17.78
N THR A 73 -21.00 25.08 -19.00
CA THR A 73 -20.14 25.89 -19.86
C THR A 73 -20.79 27.24 -20.12
N THR A 74 -20.04 28.34 -19.97
CA THR A 74 -20.57 29.70 -20.15
C THR A 74 -20.28 30.32 -21.50
N ASP A 75 -19.35 29.71 -22.24
CA ASP A 75 -18.76 30.19 -23.47
C ASP A 75 -18.73 29.12 -24.56
N ALA A 76 -19.79 28.31 -24.66
CA ALA A 76 -19.90 27.29 -25.70
C ALA A 76 -19.90 27.92 -27.10
N GLU A 77 -19.31 27.22 -28.07
CA GLU A 77 -19.27 27.65 -29.46
C GLU A 77 -20.69 27.59 -30.07
N PRO A 78 -21.20 28.68 -30.67
CA PRO A 78 -22.54 28.68 -31.26
C PRO A 78 -22.63 27.88 -32.57
N ASN A 79 -21.51 27.68 -33.27
CA ASN A 79 -21.48 27.03 -34.58
C ASN A 79 -21.54 25.50 -34.53
N TYR A 80 -21.24 24.90 -33.37
CA TYR A 80 -21.32 23.46 -33.17
C TYR A 80 -22.69 23.06 -32.59
N LEU A 81 -23.18 21.91 -33.06
CA LEU A 81 -24.40 21.27 -32.60
C LEU A 81 -24.17 20.59 -31.25
N ALA A 82 -25.14 20.72 -30.34
CA ALA A 82 -25.10 20.00 -29.09
C ALA A 82 -25.25 18.49 -29.31
N ALA A 83 -24.51 17.69 -28.55
CA ALA A 83 -24.50 16.24 -28.69
C ALA A 83 -24.36 15.53 -27.34
N VAL A 84 -24.85 14.29 -27.27
CA VAL A 84 -24.63 13.37 -26.16
C VAL A 84 -24.14 12.02 -26.67
N ASP A 85 -23.08 11.53 -26.03
CA ASP A 85 -22.51 10.20 -26.28
C ASP A 85 -23.03 9.21 -25.25
N LEU A 86 -23.52 8.10 -25.77
CA LEU A 86 -24.09 6.98 -25.05
C LEU A 86 -23.16 5.79 -25.13
N ASP A 87 -22.94 5.15 -23.98
CA ASP A 87 -22.04 4.00 -23.81
C ASP A 87 -22.49 2.82 -24.70
N ALA A 88 -23.78 2.47 -24.63
CA ALA A 88 -24.35 1.44 -25.51
C ALA A 88 -24.72 2.02 -26.89
N PRO A 89 -24.07 1.58 -27.99
CA PRO A 89 -24.31 2.12 -29.34
C PRO A 89 -25.73 1.89 -29.87
N GLU A 90 -26.39 0.82 -29.44
CA GLU A 90 -27.75 0.48 -29.83
C GLU A 90 -28.82 1.25 -29.05
N LEU A 91 -28.47 1.94 -27.95
CA LEU A 91 -29.43 2.54 -27.03
C LEU A 91 -30.44 3.46 -27.72
N PRO A 92 -30.08 4.34 -28.69
CA PRO A 92 -31.06 5.17 -29.39
C PRO A 92 -32.16 4.40 -30.12
N TRP A 93 -31.92 3.15 -30.54
CA TRP A 93 -32.87 2.35 -31.32
C TRP A 93 -33.37 1.09 -30.60
N LEU A 94 -32.89 0.85 -29.38
CA LEU A 94 -33.16 -0.36 -28.59
C LEU A 94 -34.65 -0.60 -28.36
N PHE A 95 -35.40 0.47 -28.09
CA PHE A 95 -36.85 0.42 -27.85
C PHE A 95 -37.67 0.98 -29.00
N THR A 96 -37.08 1.22 -30.17
CA THR A 96 -37.83 1.73 -31.33
C THR A 96 -38.85 0.68 -31.80
N PRO A 97 -40.17 0.97 -31.76
CA PRO A 97 -41.24 -0.03 -31.88
C PRO A 97 -41.58 -0.42 -33.34
N ARG A 98 -40.58 -0.44 -34.23
CA ARG A 98 -40.76 -0.77 -35.66
C ARG A 98 -39.53 -1.43 -36.27
N GLY A 99 -39.72 -2.15 -37.38
CA GLY A 99 -38.64 -2.66 -38.22
C GLY A 99 -37.91 -1.57 -39.00
N VAL A 100 -36.87 -1.95 -39.73
CA VAL A 100 -36.08 -1.02 -40.55
C VAL A 100 -36.81 -0.79 -41.88
N PRO A 101 -37.25 0.45 -42.20
CA PRO A 101 -37.90 0.73 -43.48
C PRO A 101 -36.97 0.47 -44.67
N GLY A 102 -37.53 0.27 -45.86
CA GLY A 102 -36.75 0.09 -47.10
C GLY A 102 -35.81 1.26 -47.43
N SER A 103 -36.06 2.47 -46.91
CA SER A 103 -35.15 3.61 -47.02
C SER A 103 -33.91 3.53 -46.12
N GLY A 104 -33.91 2.62 -45.13
CA GLY A 104 -32.87 2.55 -44.10
C GLY A 104 -32.99 3.60 -42.98
N HIS A 105 -33.98 4.49 -43.05
CA HIS A 105 -34.21 5.54 -42.05
C HIS A 105 -34.96 5.01 -40.83
N LEU A 106 -34.21 4.66 -39.80
CA LEU A 106 -34.77 4.17 -38.54
C LEU A 106 -34.78 5.29 -37.48
N PRO A 107 -35.96 5.79 -37.05
CA PRO A 107 -36.01 6.82 -36.02
C PRO A 107 -35.59 6.27 -34.65
N PRO A 108 -34.79 7.02 -33.87
CA PRO A 108 -34.48 6.66 -32.50
C PRO A 108 -35.72 6.83 -31.60
N TRP A 109 -35.84 6.03 -30.54
CA TRP A 109 -36.93 6.17 -29.57
C TRP A 109 -36.73 7.32 -28.59
N VAL A 110 -35.51 7.84 -28.53
CA VAL A 110 -35.07 8.92 -27.65
C VAL A 110 -34.24 9.91 -28.48
N VAL A 111 -34.46 11.20 -28.27
CA VAL A 111 -33.81 12.29 -29.01
C VAL A 111 -33.27 13.34 -28.06
N LEU A 112 -32.26 14.08 -28.52
CA LEU A 112 -31.72 15.24 -27.82
C LEU A 112 -32.39 16.51 -28.35
N VAL A 113 -33.08 17.22 -27.48
CA VAL A 113 -33.63 18.55 -27.77
C VAL A 113 -32.85 19.61 -27.01
N VAL A 114 -32.67 20.78 -27.62
CA VAL A 114 -32.02 21.93 -27.00
C VAL A 114 -32.95 23.11 -27.13
N VAL A 115 -33.38 23.66 -25.99
CA VAL A 115 -34.33 24.76 -25.92
C VAL A 115 -33.69 26.00 -25.29
N GLU A 116 -34.11 27.18 -25.72
CA GLU A 116 -33.63 28.43 -25.12
C GLU A 116 -34.23 28.57 -23.71
N ASP A 117 -33.40 28.89 -22.73
CA ASP A 117 -33.86 29.27 -21.39
C ASP A 117 -34.45 30.69 -21.43
N LYS A 118 -35.75 30.75 -21.71
CA LYS A 118 -36.52 31.99 -21.88
C LYS A 118 -37.88 31.90 -21.18
N PRO A 119 -38.55 33.04 -20.91
CA PRO A 119 -39.89 33.03 -20.34
C PRO A 119 -40.85 32.13 -21.13
N GLY A 120 -41.56 31.24 -20.42
CA GLY A 120 -42.45 30.24 -21.03
C GLY A 120 -41.82 28.86 -21.25
N VAL A 121 -40.49 28.73 -21.15
CA VAL A 121 -39.77 27.46 -21.14
C VAL A 121 -39.27 27.21 -19.72
N SER A 122 -39.59 26.06 -19.14
CA SER A 122 -39.16 25.71 -17.79
C SER A 122 -38.85 24.23 -17.65
N LEU A 123 -37.79 23.92 -16.90
CA LEU A 123 -37.46 22.58 -16.49
C LEU A 123 -37.74 22.45 -14.99
N THR A 124 -38.70 21.62 -14.62
CA THR A 124 -39.14 21.47 -13.22
C THR A 124 -39.20 20.01 -12.80
N VAL A 125 -39.17 19.75 -11.49
CA VAL A 125 -39.41 18.42 -10.93
C VAL A 125 -40.69 18.50 -10.08
N PRO A 126 -41.89 18.28 -10.68
CA PRO A 126 -43.13 18.35 -9.93
C PRO A 126 -43.17 17.30 -8.81
N ALA A 127 -43.78 17.66 -7.68
CA ALA A 127 -43.89 16.74 -6.55
C ALA A 127 -44.68 15.49 -6.94
N GLY A 128 -44.09 14.31 -6.74
CA GLY A 128 -44.70 13.01 -7.10
C GLY A 128 -44.56 12.60 -8.56
N ALA A 129 -43.95 13.43 -9.42
CA ALA A 129 -43.61 13.04 -10.78
C ALA A 129 -42.42 12.06 -10.80
N PRO A 130 -42.41 11.06 -11.69
CA PRO A 130 -41.33 10.07 -11.76
C PRO A 130 -40.05 10.64 -12.40
N LEU A 131 -40.16 11.67 -13.25
CA LEU A 131 -39.06 12.28 -13.97
C LEU A 131 -39.18 13.82 -13.97
N PRO A 132 -38.07 14.56 -14.15
CA PRO A 132 -38.11 15.98 -14.48
C PRO A 132 -38.94 16.23 -15.75
N GLN A 133 -39.59 17.38 -15.82
CA GLN A 133 -40.49 17.76 -16.90
C GLN A 133 -40.01 19.06 -17.54
N LEU A 134 -39.75 19.00 -18.85
CA LEU A 134 -39.57 20.18 -19.68
C LEU A 134 -40.94 20.65 -20.15
N ARG A 135 -41.32 21.86 -19.74
CA ARG A 135 -42.61 22.48 -20.07
C ARG A 135 -42.38 23.72 -20.93
N ILE A 136 -43.04 23.74 -22.08
CA ILE A 136 -43.09 24.88 -22.99
C ILE A 136 -44.54 25.36 -23.04
N GLU A 137 -44.78 26.56 -22.52
CA GLU A 137 -46.11 27.15 -22.34
C GLU A 137 -46.63 27.91 -23.56
N SER A 138 -45.74 28.28 -24.48
CA SER A 138 -46.05 28.86 -25.80
C SER A 138 -44.83 28.76 -26.73
N GLY A 139 -45.06 28.70 -28.05
CA GLY A 139 -43.98 28.66 -29.04
C GLY A 139 -43.20 27.35 -29.11
N ALA A 140 -43.79 26.21 -28.74
CA ALA A 140 -43.10 24.93 -28.78
C ALA A 140 -42.65 24.53 -30.20
N ALA A 141 -43.33 25.00 -31.25
CA ALA A 141 -42.96 24.79 -32.64
C ALA A 141 -41.61 25.45 -33.03
N ASP A 142 -41.24 26.56 -32.38
CA ASP A 142 -39.95 27.23 -32.63
C ASP A 142 -38.80 26.57 -31.84
N GLU A 143 -39.13 25.86 -30.76
CA GLU A 143 -38.18 25.27 -29.82
C GLU A 143 -37.87 23.79 -30.11
N LEU A 144 -38.78 23.06 -30.73
CA LEU A 144 -38.64 21.62 -30.98
C LEU A 144 -38.50 21.31 -32.47
N PRO A 145 -37.58 20.41 -32.86
CA PRO A 145 -37.42 19.99 -34.24
C PRO A 145 -38.55 19.05 -34.71
N ASP A 146 -38.74 18.91 -36.02
CA ASP A 146 -39.72 18.01 -36.61
C ASP A 146 -39.27 16.54 -36.49
N LEU A 147 -40.02 15.73 -35.73
CA LEU A 147 -39.69 14.32 -35.47
C LEU A 147 -39.69 13.43 -36.72
N THR A 148 -40.25 13.88 -37.84
CA THR A 148 -40.13 13.17 -39.12
C THR A 148 -38.68 13.04 -39.60
N ASP A 149 -37.82 13.99 -39.20
CA ASP A 149 -36.38 13.99 -39.52
C ASP A 149 -35.51 13.35 -38.43
N SER A 150 -36.12 12.83 -37.35
CA SER A 150 -35.40 12.30 -36.18
C SER A 150 -34.43 11.15 -36.49
N TRP A 151 -34.63 10.45 -37.61
CA TRP A 151 -33.71 9.43 -38.09
C TRP A 151 -32.31 9.99 -38.36
N ALA A 152 -32.16 11.27 -38.71
CA ALA A 152 -30.88 11.89 -39.04
C ALA A 152 -30.09 12.39 -37.81
N TRP A 153 -30.72 12.42 -36.63
CA TRP A 153 -30.16 13.02 -35.41
C TRP A 153 -29.40 12.03 -34.53
N ALA A 154 -29.38 10.75 -34.92
CA ALA A 154 -28.74 9.68 -34.19
C ALA A 154 -27.82 8.89 -35.12
N HIS A 155 -26.62 8.55 -34.65
CA HIS A 155 -25.70 7.69 -35.39
C HIS A 155 -24.81 6.90 -34.43
N VAL A 156 -24.15 5.87 -34.93
CA VAL A 156 -23.10 5.15 -34.19
C VAL A 156 -21.74 5.57 -34.70
N GLN A 157 -20.84 5.90 -33.79
CA GLN A 157 -19.45 6.20 -34.11
C GLN A 157 -18.57 4.98 -33.80
N LEU A 158 -17.81 4.56 -34.80
CA LEU A 158 -16.76 3.55 -34.72
C LEU A 158 -15.38 4.18 -34.89
N VAL A 159 -14.39 3.63 -34.20
CA VAL A 159 -12.99 4.07 -34.28
C VAL A 159 -12.14 2.93 -34.83
N GLU A 160 -11.74 2.99 -36.09
CA GLU A 160 -10.99 1.91 -36.76
C GLU A 160 -9.58 2.33 -37.19
N PRO A 161 -8.61 1.39 -37.24
CA PRO A 161 -7.24 1.68 -37.68
C PRO A 161 -7.03 1.60 -39.21
N SER A 162 -8.10 1.37 -39.99
CA SER A 162 -8.03 1.12 -41.44
C SER A 162 -8.98 2.04 -42.21
N THR A 163 -8.55 2.44 -43.41
CA THR A 163 -9.36 3.23 -44.37
C THR A 163 -10.20 2.35 -45.32
N ALA A 164 -10.01 1.02 -45.30
CA ALA A 164 -10.79 0.11 -46.13
C ALA A 164 -12.26 0.02 -45.67
N THR A 165 -13.20 -0.12 -46.61
CA THR A 165 -14.62 -0.31 -46.31
C THR A 165 -14.86 -1.74 -45.81
N PRO A 166 -15.25 -1.94 -44.53
CA PRO A 166 -15.50 -3.25 -43.94
C PRO A 166 -16.83 -3.81 -44.46
N SER A 167 -16.97 -5.14 -44.44
CA SER A 167 -18.27 -5.77 -44.59
C SER A 167 -19.16 -5.51 -43.37
N ALA A 168 -20.47 -5.69 -43.50
CA ALA A 168 -21.40 -5.60 -42.37
C ALA A 168 -21.04 -6.58 -41.23
N GLN A 169 -20.41 -7.71 -41.57
CA GLN A 169 -19.98 -8.70 -40.60
C GLN A 169 -18.73 -8.26 -39.84
N ASP A 170 -17.78 -7.60 -40.51
CA ASP A 170 -16.60 -7.01 -39.87
C ASP A 170 -16.99 -5.90 -38.88
N VAL A 171 -17.96 -5.07 -39.27
CA VAL A 171 -18.55 -4.04 -38.40
C VAL A 171 -19.18 -4.65 -37.15
N ALA A 172 -19.97 -5.73 -37.31
CA ALA A 172 -20.58 -6.43 -36.19
C ALA A 172 -19.54 -7.05 -35.25
N ILE A 173 -18.45 -7.60 -35.80
CA ILE A 173 -17.31 -8.12 -35.01
C ILE A 173 -16.61 -7.00 -34.25
N ALA A 174 -16.30 -5.88 -34.91
CA ALA A 174 -15.64 -4.73 -34.27
C ALA A 174 -16.47 -4.13 -33.12
N LEU A 175 -17.78 -4.02 -33.33
CA LEU A 175 -18.75 -3.61 -32.31
C LEU A 175 -18.76 -4.53 -31.08
N ALA A 176 -18.55 -5.84 -31.27
CA ALA A 176 -18.55 -6.83 -30.20
C ALA A 176 -17.18 -7.00 -29.52
N ALA A 177 -16.08 -6.85 -30.26
CA ALA A 177 -14.73 -7.12 -29.78
C ALA A 177 -14.19 -6.01 -28.86
N ASP A 178 -14.42 -4.74 -29.23
CA ASP A 178 -13.91 -3.58 -28.50
C ASP A 178 -15.08 -2.60 -28.17
N PRO A 179 -15.98 -2.93 -27.23
CA PRO A 179 -17.13 -2.08 -26.90
C PRO A 179 -16.72 -0.66 -26.49
N ASP A 180 -15.62 -0.52 -25.73
CA ASP A 180 -15.08 0.76 -25.23
C ASP A 180 -14.67 1.76 -26.34
N ARG A 181 -14.59 1.31 -27.60
CA ARG A 181 -14.19 2.14 -28.76
C ARG A 181 -15.37 2.68 -29.56
N ASN A 182 -16.60 2.30 -29.19
CA ASN A 182 -17.80 2.58 -29.96
C ASN A 182 -18.81 3.33 -29.09
N VAL A 183 -19.50 4.31 -29.65
CA VAL A 183 -20.54 5.06 -28.92
C VAL A 183 -21.76 5.29 -29.80
N GLY A 184 -22.93 5.33 -29.19
CA GLY A 184 -24.16 5.83 -29.81
C GLY A 184 -24.23 7.33 -29.56
N ARG A 185 -24.38 8.15 -30.60
CA ARG A 185 -24.44 9.61 -30.45
C ARG A 185 -25.80 10.13 -30.87
N LEU A 186 -26.36 11.01 -30.04
CA LEU A 186 -27.50 11.86 -30.38
C LEU A 186 -26.98 13.29 -30.57
N VAL A 187 -27.34 13.92 -31.68
CA VAL A 187 -27.01 15.30 -32.03
C VAL A 187 -28.31 16.09 -32.17
N CYS A 188 -28.42 17.22 -31.48
CA CYS A 188 -29.56 18.11 -31.66
C CYS A 188 -29.36 18.91 -32.96
N PRO A 189 -30.33 18.96 -33.88
CA PRO A 189 -30.18 19.67 -35.16
C PRO A 189 -30.26 21.20 -35.03
N ARG A 190 -30.18 21.76 -33.81
CA ARG A 190 -30.40 23.19 -33.57
C ARG A 190 -29.13 24.02 -33.77
N ARG A 191 -29.19 25.05 -34.62
CA ARG A 191 -28.16 26.09 -34.73
C ARG A 191 -28.25 27.00 -33.50
N LEU A 192 -27.19 27.09 -32.71
CA LEU A 192 -27.22 27.86 -31.47
C LEU A 192 -26.97 29.35 -31.76
N ALA A 193 -27.74 30.23 -31.12
CA ALA A 193 -27.47 31.67 -31.14
C ALA A 193 -26.38 32.05 -30.12
N PRO A 194 -25.50 33.02 -30.42
CA PRO A 194 -24.46 33.48 -29.50
C PRO A 194 -25.03 34.20 -28.27
N ARG A 195 -24.31 34.15 -27.15
CA ARG A 195 -24.67 34.81 -25.87
C ARG A 195 -26.07 34.45 -25.32
N ARG A 196 -26.53 33.21 -25.55
CA ARG A 196 -27.83 32.70 -25.06
C ARG A 196 -27.64 31.55 -24.07
N ARG A 197 -28.62 31.37 -23.20
CA ARG A 197 -28.70 30.24 -22.26
C ARG A 197 -29.59 29.15 -22.85
N TRP A 198 -29.17 27.90 -22.68
CA TRP A 198 -29.77 26.74 -23.32
C TRP A 198 -29.96 25.61 -22.32
N ILE A 199 -31.06 24.89 -22.47
CA ILE A 199 -31.37 23.65 -21.74
C ILE A 199 -31.32 22.51 -22.76
N ALA A 200 -30.38 21.59 -22.60
CA ALA A 200 -30.34 20.36 -23.36
C ALA A 200 -31.05 19.26 -22.57
N ALA A 201 -31.98 18.55 -23.22
CA ALA A 201 -32.79 17.52 -22.59
C ALA A 201 -32.92 16.28 -23.49
N LEU A 202 -32.71 15.11 -22.89
CA LEU A 202 -32.94 13.82 -23.50
C LEU A 202 -34.40 13.40 -23.24
N VAL A 203 -35.19 13.31 -24.31
CA VAL A 203 -36.65 13.14 -24.25
C VAL A 203 -37.12 11.97 -25.15
N PRO A 204 -38.25 11.31 -24.84
CA PRO A 204 -38.79 10.29 -25.72
C PRO A 204 -39.29 10.90 -27.05
N ALA A 205 -39.03 10.21 -28.16
CA ALA A 205 -39.52 10.59 -29.49
C ALA A 205 -40.95 10.10 -29.77
N PHE A 206 -41.45 9.16 -28.97
CA PHE A 206 -42.78 8.55 -29.13
C PHE A 206 -43.74 8.95 -28.01
N ASP A 207 -45.02 9.14 -28.34
CA ASP A 207 -46.08 9.56 -27.43
C ASP A 207 -46.31 8.60 -26.25
N VAL A 208 -46.24 7.29 -26.47
CA VAL A 208 -46.35 6.26 -25.42
C VAL A 208 -45.25 6.40 -24.38
N GLY A 209 -44.04 6.80 -24.80
CA GLY A 209 -42.92 7.11 -23.90
C GLY A 209 -43.17 8.40 -23.12
N ARG A 210 -43.72 9.44 -23.78
CA ARG A 210 -44.14 10.69 -23.13
C ARG A 210 -45.17 10.43 -22.04
N VAL A 211 -46.24 9.67 -22.34
CA VAL A 211 -47.29 9.34 -21.37
C VAL A 211 -46.72 8.58 -20.18
N ARG A 212 -45.85 7.59 -20.43
CA ARG A 212 -45.20 6.81 -19.37
C ARG A 212 -44.33 7.68 -18.47
N GLY A 213 -43.47 8.51 -19.06
CA GLY A 213 -42.54 9.36 -18.33
C GLY A 213 -43.21 10.49 -17.54
N LEU A 214 -44.43 10.89 -17.89
CA LEU A 214 -45.23 11.84 -17.11
C LEU A 214 -46.01 11.18 -15.95
N GLY A 215 -45.83 9.87 -15.73
CA GLY A 215 -46.50 9.10 -14.66
C GLY A 215 -47.78 8.40 -15.09
N GLY A 216 -48.14 8.46 -16.38
CA GLY A 216 -49.26 7.72 -16.94
C GLY A 216 -48.93 6.24 -17.21
N THR A 217 -49.96 5.48 -17.58
CA THR A 217 -49.81 4.10 -18.07
C THR A 217 -50.42 4.03 -19.46
N PRO A 218 -49.62 3.86 -20.53
CA PRO A 218 -50.14 3.70 -21.89
C PRO A 218 -51.03 2.45 -22.00
N ALA A 219 -52.10 2.52 -22.81
CA ALA A 219 -52.95 1.35 -23.07
C ALA A 219 -52.17 0.26 -23.83
N PRO A 220 -52.34 -1.04 -23.53
CA PRO A 220 -51.55 -2.12 -24.13
C PRO A 220 -51.60 -2.21 -25.66
N ASP A 221 -52.64 -1.64 -26.27
CA ASP A 221 -52.96 -1.60 -27.70
C ASP A 221 -52.95 -0.17 -28.28
N ALA A 222 -52.33 0.78 -27.56
CA ALA A 222 -52.21 2.16 -28.03
C ALA A 222 -51.42 2.23 -29.35
N LYS A 223 -51.97 2.94 -30.34
CA LYS A 223 -51.21 3.30 -31.55
C LYS A 223 -50.05 4.20 -31.14
N VAL A 224 -48.85 3.90 -31.66
CA VAL A 224 -47.65 4.69 -31.39
C VAL A 224 -47.57 5.85 -32.37
N GLY A 225 -47.55 7.08 -31.85
CA GLY A 225 -47.35 8.33 -32.58
C GLY A 225 -46.11 9.12 -32.12
N PRO A 226 -45.81 10.28 -32.72
CA PRO A 226 -44.71 11.13 -32.29
C PRO A 226 -45.01 11.81 -30.95
N ALA A 227 -43.98 12.09 -30.15
CA ALA A 227 -44.14 12.71 -28.83
C ALA A 227 -44.66 14.17 -28.89
N TRP A 228 -44.47 14.85 -30.01
CA TRP A 228 -45.06 16.14 -30.35
C TRP A 228 -45.31 16.22 -31.86
N GLU A 229 -46.26 17.06 -32.25
CA GLU A 229 -46.61 17.29 -33.65
C GLU A 229 -45.96 18.59 -34.17
N PRO A 230 -45.63 18.67 -35.48
CA PRO A 230 -45.21 19.92 -36.09
C PRO A 230 -46.24 21.03 -35.88
N GLY A 231 -45.80 22.22 -35.48
CA GLY A 231 -46.69 23.37 -35.24
C GLY A 231 -47.44 23.36 -33.90
N GLN A 232 -47.16 22.42 -33.00
CA GLN A 232 -47.72 22.39 -31.65
C GLN A 232 -47.24 23.62 -30.83
N ASP A 233 -48.16 24.36 -30.20
CA ASP A 233 -47.82 25.59 -29.47
C ASP A 233 -47.36 25.33 -28.02
N THR A 234 -47.94 24.32 -27.35
CA THR A 234 -47.62 23.99 -25.95
C THR A 234 -47.32 22.50 -25.79
N VAL A 235 -46.34 22.14 -24.96
CA VAL A 235 -45.96 20.75 -24.74
C VAL A 235 -45.29 20.54 -23.39
N THR A 236 -45.49 19.35 -22.81
CA THR A 236 -44.76 18.90 -21.61
C THR A 236 -44.11 17.56 -21.91
N LEU A 237 -42.79 17.50 -21.76
CA LEU A 237 -41.97 16.33 -22.07
C LEU A 237 -41.29 15.81 -20.81
N PRO A 238 -41.31 14.49 -20.54
CA PRO A 238 -40.48 13.92 -19.50
C PRO A 238 -39.02 13.90 -19.96
N VAL A 239 -38.11 14.10 -19.02
CA VAL A 239 -36.68 14.26 -19.28
C VAL A 239 -35.92 13.14 -18.59
N TYR A 240 -35.25 12.30 -19.39
CA TYR A 240 -34.42 11.21 -18.87
C TYR A 240 -33.06 11.71 -18.37
N PHE A 241 -32.52 12.75 -18.99
CA PHE A 241 -31.25 13.37 -18.66
C PHE A 241 -31.24 14.82 -19.18
N HIS A 242 -30.63 15.76 -18.46
CA HIS A 242 -30.50 17.14 -18.93
C HIS A 242 -29.24 17.83 -18.41
N TRP A 243 -28.87 18.91 -19.07
CA TRP A 243 -27.88 19.86 -18.58
C TRP A 243 -28.15 21.26 -19.16
N GLU A 244 -27.57 22.26 -18.53
CA GLU A 244 -27.67 23.66 -18.97
C GLU A 244 -26.31 24.14 -19.44
N PHE A 245 -26.29 25.05 -20.39
CA PHE A 245 -25.07 25.72 -20.86
C PHE A 245 -25.41 27.10 -21.43
N GLN A 246 -24.39 27.92 -21.65
CA GLN A 246 -24.49 29.22 -22.29
C GLN A 246 -23.47 29.32 -23.43
N THR A 247 -23.90 29.90 -24.54
CA THR A 247 -23.03 30.18 -25.68
C THR A 247 -22.24 31.46 -25.49
N GLY A 248 -20.98 31.45 -25.93
CA GLY A 248 -20.07 32.60 -25.89
C GLY A 248 -20.26 33.56 -27.07
N PRO A 249 -19.35 34.54 -27.23
CA PRO A 249 -19.19 35.22 -28.50
C PRO A 249 -18.72 34.25 -29.60
N GLU A 250 -19.01 34.61 -30.85
CA GLU A 250 -18.56 33.85 -32.04
C GLU A 250 -17.04 33.66 -32.06
N GLY A 251 -16.59 32.50 -32.57
CA GLY A 251 -15.19 32.15 -32.75
C GLY A 251 -14.86 30.76 -32.19
N ASP A 252 -14.78 29.79 -33.10
CA ASP A 252 -14.33 28.42 -32.81
C ASP A 252 -12.79 28.32 -32.71
N PHE A 253 -12.29 27.08 -32.53
CA PHE A 253 -10.87 26.82 -32.41
C PHE A 253 -10.08 27.36 -33.60
N GLU A 254 -10.56 27.07 -34.81
CA GLU A 254 -9.93 27.52 -36.04
C GLU A 254 -9.86 29.05 -36.12
N SER A 255 -10.98 29.73 -35.84
CA SER A 255 -11.03 31.20 -35.84
C SER A 255 -10.04 31.82 -34.85
N LEU A 256 -9.94 31.27 -33.63
CA LEU A 256 -8.97 31.74 -32.62
C LEU A 256 -7.53 31.40 -33.00
N ALA A 257 -7.29 30.24 -33.61
CA ALA A 257 -5.96 29.84 -34.08
C ALA A 257 -5.49 30.71 -35.26
N GLN A 258 -6.37 31.04 -36.20
CA GLN A 258 -6.07 31.92 -37.34
C GLN A 258 -5.81 33.38 -36.92
N ARG A 259 -6.35 33.81 -35.77
CA ARG A 259 -6.04 35.14 -35.19
C ARG A 259 -4.59 35.25 -34.71
N LEU A 260 -3.96 34.13 -34.34
CA LEU A 260 -2.59 34.14 -33.82
C LEU A 260 -1.60 34.54 -34.92
N LYS A 261 -0.83 35.60 -34.66
CA LYS A 261 0.21 36.09 -35.56
C LYS A 261 1.60 35.69 -35.08
N PRO A 262 2.47 35.14 -35.95
CA PRO A 262 3.88 34.98 -35.65
C PRO A 262 4.50 36.33 -35.25
N HIS A 263 5.18 36.35 -34.11
CA HIS A 263 5.84 37.54 -33.58
C HIS A 263 7.26 37.20 -33.14
N LYS A 264 8.22 38.06 -33.47
CA LYS A 264 9.61 37.94 -33.05
C LYS A 264 9.79 38.64 -31.71
N ALA A 265 10.21 37.90 -30.69
CA ALA A 265 10.56 38.49 -29.40
C ALA A 265 11.72 39.49 -29.57
N ALA A 266 11.58 40.69 -28.98
CA ALA A 266 12.66 41.66 -28.94
C ALA A 266 13.84 41.10 -28.12
N THR A 267 15.07 41.45 -28.48
CA THR A 267 16.27 41.00 -27.74
C THR A 267 16.35 41.54 -26.31
N THR A 268 15.46 42.44 -25.92
CA THR A 268 15.29 42.93 -24.54
C THR A 268 14.33 42.08 -23.72
N VAL A 269 13.54 41.19 -24.35
CA VAL A 269 12.64 40.28 -23.62
C VAL A 269 13.48 39.32 -22.79
N GLY A 270 13.13 39.21 -21.51
CA GLY A 270 13.85 38.46 -20.49
C GLY A 270 14.90 39.26 -19.72
N LEU A 271 15.17 40.52 -20.08
CA LEU A 271 16.21 41.35 -19.48
C LEU A 271 15.64 42.59 -18.79
N VAL A 272 16.17 42.93 -17.62
CA VAL A 272 15.92 44.21 -16.93
C VAL A 272 17.25 44.87 -16.58
N PRO A 273 17.49 46.14 -16.96
CA PRO A 273 18.69 46.85 -16.54
C PRO A 273 18.70 47.06 -15.02
N MET A 274 19.74 46.56 -14.37
CA MET A 274 19.98 46.67 -12.93
C MET A 274 21.15 47.61 -12.65
N HIS A 275 20.88 48.68 -11.90
CA HIS A 275 21.93 49.60 -11.46
C HIS A 275 22.65 49.04 -10.21
N VAL A 276 23.98 48.89 -10.28
CA VAL A 276 24.84 48.31 -9.22
C VAL A 276 25.87 49.30 -8.66
N GLY A 277 25.80 50.57 -9.05
CA GLY A 277 26.83 51.58 -8.72
C GLY A 277 26.85 52.11 -7.28
N GLU A 278 25.68 52.28 -6.66
CA GLU A 278 25.49 53.04 -5.41
C GLU A 278 25.33 52.14 -4.17
N GLY A 279 26.14 51.09 -4.05
CA GLY A 279 26.16 50.22 -2.85
C GLY A 279 26.64 50.94 -1.58
N ALA A 280 26.49 50.31 -0.40
CA ALA A 280 27.19 50.75 0.81
C ALA A 280 28.63 50.19 0.82
N PRO A 281 29.64 50.84 1.41
CA PRO A 281 30.96 50.22 1.57
C PRO A 281 30.83 48.88 2.31
N PRO A 282 31.51 47.80 1.87
CA PRO A 282 32.53 47.75 0.81
C PRO A 282 32.01 47.39 -0.60
N ILE A 283 30.69 47.34 -0.87
CA ILE A 283 30.09 46.94 -2.17
C ILE A 283 29.92 48.10 -3.18
N GLN A 284 30.66 49.19 -3.03
CA GLN A 284 30.59 50.35 -3.94
C GLN A 284 31.36 50.10 -5.23
N VAL A 285 30.76 50.43 -6.37
CA VAL A 285 31.42 50.34 -7.68
C VAL A 285 31.96 51.71 -8.09
N PRO A 286 33.27 51.84 -8.31
CA PRO A 286 33.88 53.07 -8.82
C PRO A 286 33.22 53.57 -10.11
N THR A 287 33.18 54.89 -10.33
CA THR A 287 32.54 55.50 -11.50
C THR A 287 33.19 55.14 -12.83
N ASP A 288 34.44 54.68 -12.81
CA ASP A 288 35.22 54.21 -13.97
C ASP A 288 34.92 52.75 -14.36
N GLN A 289 34.13 52.02 -13.56
CA GLN A 289 33.67 50.66 -13.87
C GLN A 289 32.21 50.65 -14.32
N ASN A 290 31.79 49.60 -15.01
CA ASN A 290 30.40 49.45 -15.45
C ASN A 290 29.44 49.38 -14.24
N ARG A 291 28.50 50.34 -14.16
CA ARG A 291 27.51 50.46 -13.07
C ARG A 291 26.15 49.87 -13.40
N HIS A 292 25.98 49.29 -14.59
CA HIS A 292 24.73 48.64 -15.02
C HIS A 292 24.99 47.20 -15.46
N LEU A 293 24.14 46.28 -15.02
CA LEU A 293 24.13 44.89 -15.45
C LEU A 293 22.71 44.53 -15.89
N ASP A 294 22.57 43.73 -16.94
CA ASP A 294 21.27 43.19 -17.30
C ASP A 294 20.95 41.99 -16.41
N MET A 295 19.83 42.07 -15.70
CA MET A 295 19.28 41.00 -14.88
C MET A 295 18.35 40.15 -15.74
N ASP A 296 18.62 38.84 -15.77
CA ASP A 296 17.80 37.90 -16.52
C ASP A 296 16.57 37.45 -15.72
N GLY A 297 15.49 37.13 -16.44
CA GLY A 297 14.35 36.35 -15.93
C GLY A 297 14.51 34.84 -16.15
N ALA A 298 13.45 34.10 -15.81
CA ALA A 298 13.38 32.65 -16.03
C ALA A 298 13.23 32.28 -17.51
N LEU A 299 12.58 33.16 -18.28
CA LEU A 299 12.47 33.10 -19.74
C LEU A 299 13.10 34.33 -20.36
N ARG A 300 13.77 34.16 -21.50
CA ARG A 300 14.39 35.25 -22.25
C ARG A 300 14.37 35.02 -23.76
N ALA A 301 14.66 36.05 -24.54
CA ALA A 301 14.74 35.92 -25.99
C ALA A 301 15.83 34.92 -26.40
N PRO A 302 15.64 34.16 -27.50
CA PRO A 302 16.64 33.21 -27.99
C PRO A 302 18.00 33.86 -28.28
N ALA A 303 19.05 33.05 -28.18
CA ALA A 303 20.45 33.36 -28.48
C ALA A 303 21.08 34.41 -27.54
N GLN A 304 20.57 34.53 -26.31
CA GLN A 304 21.17 35.37 -25.28
C GLN A 304 22.26 34.61 -24.51
N SER A 305 23.29 35.32 -24.06
CA SER A 305 24.36 34.72 -23.26
C SER A 305 23.97 34.70 -21.78
N ASP A 306 24.32 33.63 -21.06
CA ASP A 306 24.14 33.54 -19.60
C ASP A 306 24.95 34.57 -18.79
N GLY A 307 25.89 35.27 -19.41
CA GLY A 307 26.88 36.10 -18.74
C GLY A 307 27.88 35.28 -17.92
N ARG A 308 29.00 35.90 -17.56
CA ARG A 308 30.06 35.30 -16.74
C ARG A 308 30.33 36.14 -15.50
N LEU A 309 30.87 35.50 -14.47
CA LEU A 309 31.35 36.21 -13.27
C LEU A 309 32.49 37.19 -13.62
N SER A 310 33.22 36.99 -14.72
CA SER A 310 34.21 37.95 -15.22
C SER A 310 33.61 39.29 -15.64
N ASP A 311 32.34 39.31 -16.01
CA ASP A 311 31.66 40.49 -16.53
C ASP A 311 31.20 41.43 -15.41
N VAL A 312 31.22 40.93 -14.16
CA VAL A 312 30.87 41.71 -12.97
C VAL A 312 32.07 42.56 -12.54
N PRO A 313 31.87 43.87 -12.24
CA PRO A 313 32.92 44.76 -11.75
C PRO A 313 33.74 44.16 -10.61
N VAL A 314 35.08 44.27 -10.69
CA VAL A 314 36.01 43.69 -9.70
C VAL A 314 35.71 44.22 -8.30
N ALA A 315 35.43 45.52 -8.17
CA ALA A 315 35.10 46.16 -6.90
C ALA A 315 33.84 45.54 -6.27
N LEU A 316 32.82 45.25 -7.08
CA LEU A 316 31.58 44.65 -6.60
C LEU A 316 31.80 43.21 -6.13
N ARG A 317 32.56 42.40 -6.89
CA ARG A 317 32.88 41.02 -6.51
C ARG A 317 33.68 40.97 -5.22
N ALA A 318 34.71 41.81 -5.09
CA ALA A 318 35.54 41.91 -3.89
C ALA A 318 34.72 42.38 -2.68
N GLY A 319 33.87 43.40 -2.86
CA GLY A 319 32.98 43.89 -1.81
C GLY A 319 31.98 42.82 -1.34
N LEU A 320 31.32 42.11 -2.27
CA LEU A 320 30.37 41.04 -1.92
C LEU A 320 31.06 39.88 -1.20
N LYS A 321 32.27 39.53 -1.62
CA LYS A 321 33.09 38.53 -0.94
C LYS A 321 33.42 38.96 0.49
N GLU A 322 33.82 40.22 0.67
CA GLU A 322 34.15 40.74 1.99
C GLU A 322 32.94 40.75 2.93
N VAL A 323 31.79 41.22 2.45
CA VAL A 323 30.57 41.25 3.27
C VAL A 323 30.08 39.85 3.63
N THR A 324 30.19 38.88 2.72
CA THR A 324 29.81 37.48 2.99
C THR A 324 30.79 36.79 3.95
N ARG A 325 32.09 37.17 3.92
CA ARG A 325 33.11 36.70 4.86
C ARG A 325 32.83 37.14 6.30
N THR A 326 32.44 38.40 6.52
CA THR A 326 32.18 38.96 7.86
C THR A 326 31.20 38.11 8.69
N LEU A 327 30.14 37.59 8.05
CA LEU A 327 29.16 36.74 8.72
C LEU A 327 29.69 35.35 9.07
N ALA A 328 30.48 34.78 8.16
CA ALA A 328 31.06 33.46 8.36
C ALA A 328 32.12 33.47 9.47
N ASP A 329 32.98 34.49 9.48
CA ASP A 329 34.00 34.66 10.51
C ASP A 329 33.34 34.83 11.89
N ALA A 330 32.28 35.65 11.97
CA ALA A 330 31.58 35.87 13.23
C ALA A 330 30.85 34.66 13.80
N ALA A 331 30.36 33.75 12.94
CA ALA A 331 29.79 32.48 13.38
C ALA A 331 30.84 31.58 14.05
N ASP A 332 32.12 31.71 13.67
CA ASP A 332 33.27 31.04 14.30
C ASP A 332 33.77 31.77 15.56
N GLY A 333 33.05 32.80 16.02
CA GLY A 333 33.38 33.57 17.22
C GLY A 333 34.55 34.54 17.04
N VAL A 334 34.97 34.81 15.80
CA VAL A 334 36.11 35.67 15.47
C VAL A 334 35.66 36.73 14.47
N LEU A 335 35.80 38.01 14.77
CA LEU A 335 35.59 39.09 13.80
C LEU A 335 36.87 39.93 13.73
N ASP A 336 37.46 40.09 12.56
CA ASP A 336 38.71 40.85 12.33
C ASP A 336 39.86 40.46 13.29
N GLY A 337 40.00 39.16 13.59
CA GLY A 337 41.03 38.64 14.49
C GLY A 337 40.78 38.86 15.98
N GLN A 338 39.60 39.39 16.37
CA GLN A 338 39.17 39.53 17.76
C GLN A 338 38.15 38.44 18.12
N THR A 339 38.33 37.79 19.27
CA THR A 339 37.32 36.87 19.83
C THR A 339 36.11 37.68 20.31
N LEU A 340 34.92 37.37 19.80
CA LEU A 340 33.66 38.02 20.17
C LEU A 340 33.27 37.64 21.62
N ALA A 341 33.88 38.31 22.60
CA ALA A 341 33.55 38.12 24.02
C ALA A 341 32.22 38.81 24.43
N ASP A 342 31.73 39.76 23.63
CA ASP A 342 30.49 40.49 23.87
C ASP A 342 29.36 39.97 22.97
N ALA A 343 28.38 39.30 23.58
CA ALA A 343 27.14 38.83 22.91
C ALA A 343 26.25 39.98 22.35
N SER A 344 26.64 41.25 22.51
CA SER A 344 25.91 42.43 22.03
C SER A 344 26.21 42.81 20.57
N ARG A 345 27.18 42.15 19.90
CA ARG A 345 27.55 42.40 18.50
C ARG A 345 27.49 41.12 17.67
N GLN A 346 26.29 40.57 17.47
CA GLN A 346 26.09 39.61 16.38
C GLN A 346 26.04 40.39 15.06
N PRO A 347 26.99 40.18 14.13
CA PRO A 347 26.93 40.86 12.86
C PRO A 347 25.74 40.34 12.06
N VAL A 348 24.98 41.29 11.51
CA VAL A 348 23.91 41.02 10.55
C VAL A 348 24.46 41.38 9.17
N GLY A 349 24.27 40.49 8.21
CA GLY A 349 24.77 40.65 6.85
C GLY A 349 23.94 39.86 5.86
N PRO A 350 24.26 39.98 4.56
CA PRO A 350 23.56 39.25 3.51
C PRO A 350 23.85 37.74 3.59
N PRO A 351 22.86 36.89 3.29
CA PRO A 351 23.04 35.45 3.38
C PRO A 351 24.06 34.93 2.37
N VAL A 352 24.75 33.85 2.76
CA VAL A 352 25.50 32.99 1.83
C VAL A 352 24.55 31.89 1.37
N TYR A 353 23.99 32.03 0.16
CA TYR A 353 23.02 31.08 -0.36
C TYR A 353 23.66 29.70 -0.57
N ALA A 354 22.85 28.65 -0.42
CA ALA A 354 23.25 27.23 -0.45
C ALA A 354 24.26 26.77 0.62
N SER A 355 24.75 27.65 1.49
CA SER A 355 25.78 27.35 2.51
C SER A 355 25.51 26.11 3.37
N SER A 356 24.31 25.98 3.93
CA SER A 356 23.90 24.80 4.70
C SER A 356 23.99 23.50 3.90
N HIS A 357 23.58 23.53 2.62
CA HIS A 357 23.51 22.34 1.76
C HIS A 357 24.87 21.71 1.52
N VAL A 358 25.88 22.55 1.31
CA VAL A 358 27.27 22.13 1.05
C VAL A 358 28.17 22.25 2.28
N ARG A 359 27.60 22.59 3.45
CA ARG A 359 28.34 22.83 4.71
C ARG A 359 29.48 23.83 4.55
N ARG A 360 29.25 24.89 3.77
CA ARG A 360 30.27 25.90 3.44
C ARG A 360 29.72 27.30 3.68
N TRP A 361 30.30 27.99 4.65
CA TRP A 361 29.86 29.32 5.06
C TRP A 361 30.72 30.45 4.47
N ARG A 362 31.90 30.12 3.91
CA ARG A 362 32.83 31.09 3.29
C ARG A 362 32.92 30.89 1.78
N VAL A 363 32.89 32.00 1.04
CA VAL A 363 33.21 32.04 -0.39
C VAL A 363 34.72 32.27 -0.52
N LEU A 364 35.42 31.32 -1.16
CA LEU A 364 36.88 31.34 -1.29
C LEU A 364 37.31 32.00 -2.60
N ASP A 365 38.62 32.22 -2.75
CA ASP A 365 39.22 32.57 -4.02
C ASP A 365 39.46 31.29 -4.82
N GLY A 366 39.16 31.34 -6.12
CA GLY A 366 39.18 30.18 -7.04
C GLY A 366 40.55 29.54 -7.30
N GLU A 367 41.50 29.73 -6.40
CA GLU A 367 42.80 29.06 -6.34
C GLU A 367 42.70 27.70 -5.64
N ASP A 368 41.66 27.46 -4.84
CA ASP A 368 41.40 26.19 -4.17
C ASP A 368 40.65 25.20 -5.10
N PRO A 369 41.15 23.96 -5.32
CA PRO A 369 40.45 22.92 -6.09
C PRO A 369 39.06 22.56 -5.57
N GLU A 370 38.76 22.81 -4.29
CA GLU A 370 37.43 22.61 -3.69
C GLU A 370 36.46 23.77 -3.98
N ASP A 371 36.92 24.83 -4.66
CA ASP A 371 36.14 26.04 -4.90
C ASP A 371 35.25 25.99 -6.15
N ALA A 372 34.10 25.34 -5.99
CA ALA A 372 33.10 25.19 -7.04
C ALA A 372 32.68 26.55 -7.65
N GLU A 373 32.85 26.69 -8.97
CA GLU A 373 32.55 27.92 -9.73
C GLU A 373 31.10 28.39 -9.52
N TRP A 374 30.13 27.48 -9.50
CA TRP A 374 28.72 27.80 -9.23
C TRP A 374 28.49 28.48 -7.89
N PHE A 375 29.25 28.11 -6.84
CA PHE A 375 29.06 28.67 -5.49
C PHE A 375 29.53 30.12 -5.43
N ARG A 376 30.60 30.43 -6.17
CA ARG A 376 31.06 31.80 -6.41
C ARG A 376 30.09 32.58 -7.29
N GLU A 377 29.63 32.01 -8.40
CA GLU A 377 28.64 32.67 -9.26
C GLU A 377 27.36 33.02 -8.48
N LEU A 378 26.84 32.09 -7.67
CA LEU A 378 25.65 32.29 -6.85
C LEU A 378 25.79 33.44 -5.85
N ASN A 379 26.96 33.57 -5.22
CA ASN A 379 27.17 34.48 -4.10
C ASN A 379 27.91 35.77 -4.44
N LEU A 380 28.65 35.84 -5.54
CA LEU A 380 29.46 37.01 -5.96
C LEU A 380 28.92 37.68 -7.22
N ASP A 381 28.02 37.05 -7.98
CA ASP A 381 27.31 37.71 -9.08
C ASP A 381 25.98 38.29 -8.58
N PRO A 382 25.77 39.62 -8.66
CA PRO A 382 24.52 40.23 -8.22
C PRO A 382 23.29 39.71 -8.96
N ARG A 383 23.41 39.30 -10.25
CA ARG A 383 22.29 38.75 -11.03
C ARG A 383 21.77 37.45 -10.40
N ALA A 384 22.68 36.54 -10.06
CA ALA A 384 22.35 35.28 -9.40
C ALA A 384 21.86 35.49 -7.96
N ARG A 385 22.46 36.44 -7.22
CA ARG A 385 21.99 36.79 -5.86
C ARG A 385 20.57 37.34 -5.85
N VAL A 386 20.20 38.13 -6.86
CA VAL A 386 18.82 38.66 -6.97
C VAL A 386 17.85 37.51 -7.28
N ALA A 387 18.19 36.61 -8.21
CA ALA A 387 17.37 35.42 -8.47
C ALA A 387 17.18 34.55 -7.20
N ALA A 388 18.25 34.30 -6.44
CA ALA A 388 18.18 33.60 -5.15
C ALA A 388 17.35 34.37 -4.11
N GLY A 389 17.44 35.70 -4.12
CA GLY A 389 16.60 36.59 -3.31
C GLY A 389 15.12 36.48 -3.66
N LEU A 390 14.76 36.41 -4.95
CA LEU A 390 13.37 36.19 -5.38
C LEU A 390 12.83 34.84 -4.91
N GLY A 391 13.66 33.79 -4.96
CA GLY A 391 13.31 32.49 -4.40
C GLY A 391 13.07 32.55 -2.90
N THR A 392 13.87 33.33 -2.18
CA THR A 392 13.73 33.59 -0.75
C THR A 392 12.42 34.33 -0.44
N GLU A 393 12.09 35.39 -1.18
CA GLU A 393 10.85 36.15 -0.99
C GLU A 393 9.60 35.31 -1.29
N CYS A 394 9.65 34.43 -2.30
CA CYS A 394 8.57 33.48 -2.58
C CYS A 394 8.27 32.58 -1.36
N VAL A 395 9.30 32.14 -0.63
CA VAL A 395 9.12 31.37 0.60
C VAL A 395 8.54 32.22 1.71
N ARG A 396 9.06 33.43 1.93
CA ARG A 396 8.57 34.34 3.00
C ARG A 396 7.09 34.64 2.87
N VAL A 397 6.63 34.93 1.66
CA VAL A 397 5.20 35.19 1.39
C VAL A 397 4.33 33.96 1.68
N ASN A 398 4.85 32.74 1.46
CA ASN A 398 4.11 31.48 1.57
C ASN A 398 4.55 30.62 2.77
N GLN A 399 5.24 31.20 3.75
CA GLN A 399 5.96 30.47 4.79
C GLN A 399 5.04 29.60 5.66
N GLU A 400 3.81 30.06 5.92
CA GLU A 400 2.84 29.32 6.73
C GLU A 400 2.34 28.06 6.02
N ASP A 401 2.03 28.17 4.72
CA ASP A 401 1.56 27.04 3.92
C ASP A 401 2.65 25.99 3.72
N ILE A 402 3.88 26.44 3.44
CA ILE A 402 5.05 25.55 3.27
C ILE A 402 5.37 24.83 4.58
N ALA A 403 5.38 25.55 5.72
CA ALA A 403 5.62 24.94 7.02
C ALA A 403 4.54 23.93 7.39
N ASN A 404 3.27 24.28 7.19
CA ASN A 404 2.15 23.38 7.46
C ASN A 404 2.22 22.12 6.59
N ALA A 405 2.53 22.26 5.30
CA ALA A 405 2.70 21.13 4.40
C ALA A 405 3.89 20.25 4.80
N ALA A 406 5.01 20.85 5.22
CA ALA A 406 6.17 20.12 5.74
C ALA A 406 5.80 19.26 6.95
N TRP A 407 5.10 19.84 7.93
CA TRP A 407 4.73 19.15 9.16
C TRP A 407 3.78 17.97 8.94
N ARG A 408 2.93 18.01 7.91
CA ARG A 408 2.09 16.85 7.53
C ARG A 408 2.91 15.65 7.06
N GLN A 409 4.11 15.87 6.51
CA GLN A 409 4.99 14.80 6.02
C GLN A 409 5.82 14.14 7.13
N VAL A 410 6.02 14.81 8.27
CA VAL A 410 6.91 14.33 9.36
C VAL A 410 6.31 13.14 10.12
N GLY A 411 4.99 12.99 10.15
CA GLY A 411 4.30 11.79 10.66
C GLY A 411 4.97 11.08 11.84
N ASP A 412 5.38 9.82 11.63
CA ASP A 412 5.93 8.90 12.63
C ASP A 412 7.34 9.22 13.13
N VAL A 413 8.00 10.25 12.59
CA VAL A 413 9.44 10.52 12.81
C VAL A 413 9.68 11.10 14.18
N THR A 414 8.78 11.97 14.63
CA THR A 414 8.84 12.50 16.01
C THR A 414 8.64 11.37 17.02
N ALA A 415 7.79 10.38 16.71
CA ALA A 415 7.63 9.19 17.55
C ALA A 415 8.88 8.30 17.53
N ALA A 416 9.50 8.12 16.34
CA ALA A 416 10.75 7.37 16.17
C ALA A 416 11.94 8.05 16.87
N GLU A 417 12.07 9.36 16.73
CA GLU A 417 13.09 10.18 17.40
C GLU A 417 12.95 10.10 18.92
N ALA A 418 11.73 10.27 19.44
CA ALA A 418 11.47 10.09 20.87
C ALA A 418 11.78 8.65 21.34
N ALA A 419 11.63 7.63 20.49
CA ALA A 419 12.05 6.27 20.80
C ALA A 419 13.57 6.11 20.81
N LEU A 420 14.30 6.70 19.84
CA LEU A 420 15.76 6.68 19.77
C LEU A 420 16.40 7.42 20.95
N GLN A 421 15.89 8.59 21.32
CA GLN A 421 16.38 9.35 22.48
C GLN A 421 16.20 8.56 23.79
N ARG A 422 15.05 7.91 23.97
CA ARG A 422 14.81 7.01 25.12
C ARG A 422 15.73 5.80 25.09
N ALA A 423 16.03 5.24 23.92
CA ALA A 423 16.96 4.14 23.76
C ALA A 423 18.40 4.56 24.11
N ALA A 424 18.83 5.76 23.68
CA ALA A 424 20.14 6.33 24.01
C ALA A 424 20.28 6.54 25.53
N LEU A 425 19.29 7.14 26.17
CA LEU A 425 19.25 7.28 27.63
C LEU A 425 19.29 5.91 28.33
N GLY A 426 18.48 4.95 27.85
CA GLY A 426 18.44 3.59 28.38
C GLY A 426 19.80 2.87 28.27
N ALA A 427 20.54 3.10 27.19
CA ALA A 427 21.88 2.54 27.00
C ALA A 427 22.89 3.14 28.00
N LEU A 428 22.87 4.46 28.20
CA LEU A 428 23.74 5.14 29.18
C LEU A 428 23.47 4.66 30.61
N VAL A 429 22.19 4.60 31.01
CA VAL A 429 21.78 4.14 32.34
C VAL A 429 22.13 2.66 32.56
N SER A 430 21.82 1.79 31.59
CA SER A 430 22.12 0.36 31.68
C SER A 430 23.62 0.10 31.73
N GLY A 431 24.41 0.83 30.93
CA GLY A 431 25.88 0.76 30.93
C GLY A 431 26.47 1.12 32.29
N SER A 432 25.97 2.18 32.92
CA SER A 432 26.36 2.56 34.28
C SER A 432 26.00 1.47 35.30
N PHE A 433 24.78 0.92 35.24
CA PHE A 433 24.32 -0.13 36.15
C PHE A 433 25.13 -1.43 36.00
N PHE A 434 25.40 -1.87 34.77
CA PHE A 434 26.17 -3.08 34.48
C PHE A 434 27.59 -2.98 35.03
N ARG A 435 28.29 -1.87 34.75
CA ARG A 435 29.66 -1.63 35.26
C ARG A 435 29.72 -1.60 36.78
N ARG A 436 28.71 -1.01 37.44
CA ARG A 436 28.69 -0.85 38.89
C ARG A 436 28.29 -2.13 39.64
N HIS A 437 27.38 -2.93 39.10
CA HIS A 437 26.72 -4.00 39.86
C HIS A 437 26.83 -5.40 39.26
N VAL A 438 26.92 -5.56 37.93
CA VAL A 438 26.91 -6.88 37.27
C VAL A 438 28.32 -7.34 36.91
N ALA A 439 29.15 -6.46 36.36
CA ALA A 439 30.54 -6.75 36.02
C ALA A 439 31.39 -7.20 37.23
N PRO A 440 31.34 -6.53 38.41
CA PRO A 440 32.16 -6.94 39.57
C PRO A 440 31.57 -8.10 40.38
N MET A 441 30.41 -8.67 39.98
CA MET A 441 29.75 -9.74 40.74
C MET A 441 30.50 -11.07 40.58
N PRO A 442 30.73 -11.85 41.65
CA PRO A 442 31.33 -13.19 41.55
C PRO A 442 30.51 -14.17 40.70
N ASP A 443 31.18 -15.09 40.00
CA ASP A 443 30.55 -16.06 39.06
C ASP A 443 29.43 -16.89 39.71
N GLU A 444 29.64 -17.32 40.95
CA GLU A 444 28.71 -18.07 41.78
C GLU A 444 27.48 -17.29 42.25
N ALA A 445 27.55 -15.96 42.32
CA ALA A 445 26.43 -15.11 42.67
C ALA A 445 25.60 -14.71 41.43
N LEU A 446 26.23 -14.71 40.26
CA LEU A 446 25.60 -14.36 38.99
C LEU A 446 24.62 -15.43 38.52
N LEU A 447 24.95 -16.72 38.72
CA LEU A 447 24.11 -17.84 38.27
C LEU A 447 22.70 -17.86 38.93
N PRO A 448 22.55 -17.74 40.27
CA PRO A 448 21.23 -17.63 40.91
C PRO A 448 20.49 -16.32 40.58
N LEU A 449 21.22 -15.24 40.27
CA LEU A 449 20.62 -13.97 39.85
C LEU A 449 20.02 -14.08 38.44
N ALA A 450 20.66 -14.85 37.56
CA ALA A 450 20.25 -15.08 36.18
C ALA A 450 19.09 -16.08 36.02
N GLY A 451 18.51 -16.60 37.10
CA GLY A 451 17.42 -17.60 37.04
C GLY A 451 16.28 -17.28 36.07
N PRO A 452 15.71 -16.05 36.06
CA PRO A 452 14.65 -15.68 35.12
C PRO A 452 15.07 -15.65 33.63
N MET A 453 16.37 -15.54 33.36
CA MET A 453 16.94 -15.47 32.01
C MET A 453 17.63 -16.78 31.59
N ALA A 454 17.91 -17.69 32.52
CA ALA A 454 18.53 -19.00 32.28
C ALA A 454 17.86 -19.85 31.16
N PRO A 455 16.53 -19.87 30.99
CA PRO A 455 15.90 -20.61 29.89
C PRO A 455 16.17 -20.02 28.51
N ARG A 456 16.55 -18.73 28.45
CA ARG A 456 16.74 -17.94 27.22
C ARG A 456 18.21 -17.59 26.93
N THR A 457 19.12 -17.80 27.88
CA THR A 457 20.55 -17.56 27.69
C THR A 457 21.18 -18.77 27.00
N PRO A 458 21.67 -18.65 25.75
CA PRO A 458 22.36 -19.74 25.08
C PRO A 458 23.74 -19.96 25.70
N PHE A 459 24.07 -21.23 25.94
CA PHE A 459 25.32 -21.71 26.50
C PHE A 459 25.58 -23.14 26.02
N ALA A 460 26.78 -23.42 25.51
CA ALA A 460 27.17 -24.75 25.00
C ALA A 460 26.17 -25.37 23.98
N GLY A 461 25.64 -24.54 23.06
CA GLY A 461 24.69 -24.95 22.02
C GLY A 461 23.25 -25.24 22.51
N ARG A 462 22.94 -24.95 23.78
CA ARG A 462 21.61 -25.12 24.40
C ARG A 462 21.28 -23.93 25.30
N SER A 463 20.15 -23.94 26.01
CA SER A 463 19.92 -22.95 27.07
C SER A 463 20.71 -23.29 28.35
N LEU A 464 20.97 -22.28 29.18
CA LEU A 464 21.60 -22.45 30.49
C LEU A 464 20.84 -23.50 31.33
N THR A 465 19.50 -23.42 31.37
CA THR A 465 18.64 -24.39 32.08
C THR A 465 18.80 -25.81 31.53
N ALA A 466 18.80 -25.98 30.20
CA ALA A 466 19.00 -27.30 29.59
C ALA A 466 20.41 -27.85 29.82
N THR A 467 21.39 -26.98 30.05
CA THR A 467 22.77 -27.39 30.37
C THR A 467 22.87 -27.82 31.83
N ILE A 468 22.25 -27.09 32.76
CA ILE A 468 22.19 -27.46 34.20
C ILE A 468 21.56 -28.85 34.36
N ALA A 469 20.44 -29.12 33.69
CA ALA A 469 19.73 -30.41 33.76
C ALA A 469 20.53 -31.62 33.27
N ARG A 470 21.66 -31.41 32.57
CA ARG A 470 22.57 -32.48 32.11
C ARG A 470 23.82 -32.61 32.98
N THR A 471 23.90 -31.84 34.06
CA THR A 471 24.99 -31.88 35.04
C THR A 471 24.48 -32.35 36.40
N SER A 472 25.38 -32.54 37.36
CA SER A 472 25.03 -32.86 38.74
C SER A 472 24.69 -31.63 39.59
N LEU A 473 24.64 -30.43 38.98
CA LEU A 473 24.20 -29.20 39.64
C LEU A 473 22.67 -29.23 39.82
N PRO A 474 22.13 -29.05 41.04
CA PRO A 474 20.68 -29.05 41.24
C PRO A 474 19.99 -27.88 40.51
N ASP A 475 18.85 -28.15 39.85
CA ASP A 475 18.01 -27.11 39.21
C ASP A 475 17.56 -26.02 40.19
N ALA A 476 17.48 -26.36 41.49
CA ALA A 476 17.16 -25.43 42.55
C ALA A 476 18.18 -24.27 42.70
N VAL A 477 19.41 -24.40 42.19
CA VAL A 477 20.46 -23.36 42.29
C VAL A 477 20.07 -22.07 41.59
N VAL A 478 19.24 -22.14 40.54
CA VAL A 478 18.71 -20.98 39.81
C VAL A 478 17.33 -20.52 40.30
N ASP A 479 16.76 -21.18 41.31
CA ASP A 479 15.46 -20.82 41.87
C ASP A 479 15.54 -19.61 42.82
N ALA A 480 14.48 -18.79 42.81
CA ALA A 480 14.33 -17.64 43.69
C ALA A 480 14.29 -18.05 45.17
N GLY A 481 13.86 -19.28 45.49
CA GLY A 481 13.91 -19.85 46.85
C GLY A 481 15.35 -20.02 47.36
N PHE A 482 16.22 -20.61 46.56
CA PHE A 482 17.64 -20.82 46.88
C PHE A 482 18.40 -19.49 46.98
N ARG A 483 18.15 -18.56 46.04
CA ARG A 483 18.69 -17.19 46.10
C ARG A 483 18.29 -16.44 47.36
N ARG A 484 17.03 -16.56 47.82
CA ARG A 484 16.57 -15.94 49.08
C ARG A 484 17.18 -16.60 50.31
N ALA A 485 17.32 -17.93 50.31
CA ALA A 485 17.91 -18.67 51.41
C ALA A 485 19.39 -18.32 51.63
N LEU A 486 20.13 -18.10 50.54
CA LEU A 486 21.54 -17.69 50.58
C LEU A 486 21.74 -16.17 50.66
N GLY A 487 20.70 -15.34 50.50
CA GLY A 487 20.82 -13.87 50.47
C GLY A 487 21.15 -13.21 51.83
N PRO A 488 21.47 -11.90 51.86
CA PRO A 488 21.74 -11.10 53.07
C PRO A 488 20.64 -11.16 54.14
N ALA A 489 19.38 -11.22 53.70
CA ALA A 489 18.22 -11.22 54.58
C ALA A 489 17.80 -12.63 55.07
N GLY A 490 18.50 -13.70 54.65
CA GLY A 490 18.18 -15.09 55.01
C GLY A 490 18.38 -15.37 56.51
N ARG A 491 17.33 -15.19 57.31
CA ARG A 491 17.39 -15.27 58.79
C ARG A 491 17.90 -16.61 59.33
N ALA A 492 17.73 -17.73 58.61
CA ALA A 492 18.15 -19.05 59.07
C ALA A 492 19.66 -19.30 58.88
N VAL A 493 20.20 -18.96 57.70
CA VAL A 493 21.63 -19.08 57.39
C VAL A 493 22.44 -18.04 58.16
N ALA A 494 21.95 -16.79 58.26
CA ALA A 494 22.61 -15.74 59.04
C ALA A 494 22.63 -16.04 60.55
N ARG A 495 21.56 -16.62 61.12
CA ARG A 495 21.54 -17.05 62.53
C ARG A 495 22.46 -18.24 62.78
N SER A 496 22.52 -19.19 61.85
CA SER A 496 23.37 -20.37 61.97
C SER A 496 24.85 -20.01 61.81
N ALA A 497 25.20 -19.15 60.85
CA ALA A 497 26.56 -18.63 60.66
C ALA A 497 27.03 -17.82 61.88
N ARG A 498 26.17 -16.96 62.46
CA ARG A 498 26.49 -16.24 63.71
C ARG A 498 26.69 -17.17 64.91
N ARG A 499 25.88 -18.24 65.03
CA ARG A 499 26.04 -19.25 66.10
C ARG A 499 27.31 -20.08 65.98
N LEU A 500 27.83 -20.24 64.76
CA LEU A 500 29.05 -21.00 64.46
C LEU A 500 30.29 -20.12 64.32
N GLY A 501 30.19 -18.80 64.54
CA GLY A 501 31.33 -17.86 64.45
C GLY A 501 31.83 -17.58 63.03
N VAL A 502 31.03 -17.84 62.00
CA VAL A 502 31.45 -17.79 60.59
C VAL A 502 30.99 -16.50 59.91
N PRO A 503 31.87 -15.78 59.18
CA PRO A 503 31.46 -14.61 58.41
C PRO A 503 30.50 -15.03 57.28
N ILE A 504 29.31 -14.41 57.24
CA ILE A 504 28.24 -14.72 56.27
C ILE A 504 28.70 -14.64 54.81
N GLY A 505 29.71 -13.80 54.51
CA GLY A 505 30.30 -13.67 53.17
C GLY A 505 31.02 -14.94 52.68
N ALA A 506 31.56 -15.78 53.58
CA ALA A 506 32.32 -16.98 53.22
C ALA A 506 31.43 -18.20 52.89
N VAL A 507 30.17 -18.21 53.36
CA VAL A 507 29.26 -19.37 53.24
C VAL A 507 28.57 -19.43 51.87
N ARG A 508 28.41 -18.28 51.19
CA ARG A 508 27.68 -18.16 49.91
C ARG A 508 28.43 -18.71 48.69
N PRO A 509 29.70 -18.32 48.44
CA PRO A 509 30.41 -18.72 47.23
C PRO A 509 30.82 -20.21 47.23
N GLY A 510 31.23 -20.73 48.39
CA GLY A 510 31.74 -22.09 48.52
C GLY A 510 30.72 -23.18 48.15
N LEU A 511 29.43 -22.97 48.44
CA LEU A 511 28.39 -23.99 48.23
C LEU A 511 28.03 -24.19 46.76
N VAL A 512 27.82 -23.10 46.00
CA VAL A 512 27.49 -23.19 44.56
C VAL A 512 28.69 -23.73 43.77
N SER A 513 29.90 -23.29 44.11
CA SER A 513 31.14 -23.81 43.53
C SER A 513 31.36 -25.30 43.86
N ALA A 514 31.06 -25.73 45.08
CA ALA A 514 31.16 -27.14 45.48
C ALA A 514 30.13 -28.04 44.78
N LEU A 515 28.90 -27.57 44.58
CA LEU A 515 27.86 -28.29 43.84
C LEU A 515 28.18 -28.37 42.35
N ALA A 516 28.71 -27.29 41.76
CA ALA A 516 29.12 -27.25 40.36
C ALA A 516 30.29 -28.22 40.06
N LYS A 517 31.19 -28.47 41.01
CA LYS A 517 32.33 -29.39 40.82
C LYS A 517 31.97 -30.89 40.85
N GLY A 518 30.72 -31.26 41.14
CA GLY A 518 30.28 -32.66 41.10
C GLY A 518 31.03 -33.55 42.11
N ARG A 519 31.01 -33.16 43.40
CA ARG A 519 31.74 -33.82 44.47
C ARG A 519 30.99 -35.02 45.10
N LYS A 520 31.68 -36.17 45.26
CA LYS A 520 31.10 -37.46 45.72
C LYS A 520 30.59 -37.46 47.17
N ASP A 521 31.06 -36.51 47.97
CA ASP A 521 30.70 -36.26 49.38
C ASP A 521 29.35 -35.53 49.56
N LEU A 522 28.76 -35.01 48.47
CA LEU A 522 27.49 -34.29 48.46
C LEU A 522 26.45 -35.02 47.58
N ASP A 523 25.35 -35.45 48.18
CA ASP A 523 24.23 -36.08 47.46
C ASP A 523 23.26 -35.01 46.93
N ALA A 524 23.41 -34.67 45.66
CA ALA A 524 22.60 -33.65 44.98
C ALA A 524 21.09 -33.99 44.94
N THR A 525 20.70 -35.26 45.10
CA THR A 525 19.30 -35.70 45.05
C THR A 525 18.52 -35.44 46.35
N ARG A 526 19.21 -35.04 47.43
CA ARG A 526 18.64 -34.80 48.77
C ARG A 526 18.37 -33.33 49.11
N PHE A 527 18.34 -32.43 48.12
CA PHE A 527 18.02 -31.02 48.32
C PHE A 527 16.59 -30.63 47.86
N PRO A 528 15.49 -31.25 48.36
CA PRO A 528 14.15 -30.83 47.94
C PRO A 528 13.64 -29.55 48.63
N ARG A 529 14.29 -29.04 49.70
CA ARG A 529 13.97 -27.80 50.46
C ARG A 529 15.25 -27.27 51.15
N PRO A 530 15.36 -26.01 51.66
CA PRO A 530 16.65 -25.37 52.00
C PRO A 530 17.20 -25.84 53.36
N VAL A 531 17.33 -27.15 53.55
CA VAL A 531 17.91 -27.78 54.73
C VAL A 531 19.09 -28.63 54.24
N LEU A 532 20.28 -28.36 54.78
CA LEU A 532 21.55 -29.06 54.49
C LEU A 532 21.50 -30.52 54.99
N SER A 533 20.67 -31.36 54.37
CA SER A 533 20.52 -32.78 54.72
C SER A 533 21.22 -33.73 53.74
N GLY A 534 21.85 -33.20 52.69
CA GLY A 534 22.54 -33.96 51.64
C GLY A 534 24.01 -34.31 51.91
N VAL A 535 24.56 -33.99 53.09
CA VAL A 535 25.94 -34.35 53.44
C VAL A 535 25.97 -35.79 53.95
N ARG A 536 26.81 -36.64 53.35
CA ARG A 536 26.97 -38.03 53.83
C ARG A 536 27.62 -38.02 55.22
N PRO A 537 27.08 -38.75 56.23
CA PRO A 537 27.63 -38.74 57.60
C PRO A 537 29.11 -39.13 57.68
N ASP A 538 29.57 -39.96 56.74
CA ASP A 538 30.91 -40.51 56.70
C ASP A 538 31.96 -39.52 56.13
N ALA A 539 31.51 -38.44 55.49
CA ALA A 539 32.37 -37.38 54.96
C ALA A 539 32.75 -36.30 56.01
N LEU A 540 32.23 -36.43 57.24
CA LEU A 540 32.31 -35.43 58.29
C LEU A 540 33.28 -35.79 59.43
N THR A 541 34.28 -36.62 59.15
CA THR A 541 35.25 -37.09 60.16
C THR A 541 36.27 -36.00 60.52
N GLY A 542 36.42 -35.72 61.82
CA GLY A 542 37.54 -34.92 62.36
C GLY A 542 37.26 -33.45 62.69
N GLY A 543 36.00 -33.00 62.69
CA GLY A 543 35.68 -31.63 63.11
C GLY A 543 35.74 -30.58 61.99
N ASP A 544 36.29 -30.89 60.82
CA ASP A 544 36.53 -29.92 59.76
C ASP A 544 35.47 -29.95 58.65
N LEU A 545 34.73 -28.85 58.46
CA LEU A 545 33.78 -28.68 57.36
C LEU A 545 34.40 -28.05 56.11
N SER A 546 35.71 -27.75 56.10
CA SER A 546 36.43 -27.25 54.92
C SER A 546 36.29 -28.22 53.75
N ALA A 547 36.18 -29.52 54.05
CA ALA A 547 35.89 -30.59 53.12
C ALA A 547 34.60 -30.36 52.31
N ILE A 548 33.57 -29.68 52.84
CA ILE A 548 32.32 -29.33 52.10
C ILE A 548 32.31 -27.87 51.58
N GLY A 549 33.45 -27.19 51.58
CA GLY A 549 33.61 -25.82 51.08
C GLY A 549 33.22 -24.73 52.08
N LEU A 550 33.06 -25.09 53.35
CA LEU A 550 32.73 -24.19 54.45
C LEU A 550 33.92 -24.17 55.44
N PRO A 551 34.68 -23.07 55.58
CA PRO A 551 35.87 -23.04 56.43
C PRO A 551 35.47 -22.93 57.91
N VAL A 552 34.91 -24.01 58.47
CA VAL A 552 34.28 -24.04 59.80
C VAL A 552 34.72 -25.30 60.54
N GLN A 553 35.28 -25.12 61.73
CA GLN A 553 35.60 -26.21 62.64
C GLN A 553 34.44 -26.40 63.62
N VAL A 554 33.95 -27.62 63.76
CA VAL A 554 32.80 -27.97 64.60
C VAL A 554 33.25 -29.01 65.62
N ALA A 555 32.87 -28.80 66.89
CA ALA A 555 33.21 -29.71 67.97
C ALA A 555 32.71 -31.14 67.67
N PRO A 556 33.52 -32.19 67.97
CA PRO A 556 33.17 -33.58 67.66
C PRO A 556 31.82 -34.01 68.24
N GLU A 557 31.41 -33.49 69.41
CA GLU A 557 30.12 -33.84 70.01
C GLU A 557 28.94 -33.27 69.21
N VAL A 558 29.09 -32.07 68.64
CA VAL A 558 28.06 -31.44 67.79
C VAL A 558 27.93 -32.18 66.47
N LEU A 559 29.04 -32.64 65.91
CA LEU A 559 29.10 -33.50 64.73
C LEU A 559 28.45 -34.86 64.97
N THR A 560 28.67 -35.45 66.14
CA THR A 560 28.04 -36.71 66.53
C THR A 560 26.53 -36.54 66.68
N ARG A 561 26.07 -35.43 67.27
CA ARG A 561 24.65 -35.07 67.33
C ARG A 561 24.06 -34.76 65.97
N LEU A 562 24.78 -34.10 65.06
CA LEU A 562 24.35 -33.82 63.69
C LEU A 562 24.27 -35.12 62.88
N ALA A 563 25.24 -36.02 62.99
CA ALA A 563 25.22 -37.33 62.36
C ALA A 563 24.09 -38.21 62.91
N ALA A 564 23.85 -38.18 64.23
CA ALA A 564 22.72 -38.87 64.86
C ALA A 564 21.38 -38.26 64.46
N SER A 565 21.27 -36.93 64.38
CA SER A 565 20.08 -36.22 63.93
C SER A 565 19.81 -36.43 62.44
N ALA A 566 20.86 -36.49 61.60
CA ALA A 566 20.77 -36.81 60.19
C ALA A 566 20.34 -38.27 59.97
N ARG A 567 20.85 -39.20 60.80
CA ARG A 567 20.39 -40.61 60.84
C ARG A 567 18.93 -40.72 61.29
N LEU A 568 18.51 -39.98 62.32
CA LEU A 568 17.12 -39.91 62.78
C LEU A 568 16.18 -39.28 61.74
N LEU A 569 16.60 -38.21 61.07
CA LEU A 569 15.86 -37.58 59.98
C LEU A 569 15.76 -38.49 58.75
N SER A 570 16.76 -39.34 58.50
CA SER A 570 16.69 -40.38 57.46
C SER A 570 15.87 -41.61 57.86
N ALA A 571 15.59 -41.79 59.15
CA ALA A 571 14.82 -42.91 59.70
C ALA A 571 13.34 -42.56 59.98
N GLY A 572 12.94 -41.29 59.81
CA GLY A 572 11.52 -40.91 59.84
C GLY A 572 10.77 -41.51 58.65
N PRO A 573 9.49 -41.93 58.82
CA PRO A 573 8.69 -42.39 57.70
C PRO A 573 8.57 -41.22 56.72
N VAL A 574 9.14 -41.39 55.53
CA VAL A 574 8.79 -40.53 54.40
C VAL A 574 7.32 -40.79 54.18
N GLU A 575 6.48 -39.77 54.40
CA GLU A 575 5.06 -39.76 54.10
C GLU A 575 4.82 -40.49 52.77
N GLU A 576 4.18 -41.66 52.83
CA GLU A 576 3.84 -42.50 51.67
C GLU A 576 2.99 -41.75 50.62
N SER A 577 2.43 -40.60 51.00
CA SER A 577 1.68 -39.65 50.16
C SER A 577 2.48 -39.01 49.01
N LYS A 578 3.76 -39.39 48.80
CA LYS A 578 4.57 -38.96 47.65
C LYS A 578 5.21 -40.09 46.83
N ARG A 579 4.72 -41.33 46.95
CA ARG A 579 4.87 -42.33 45.88
C ARG A 579 3.56 -42.43 45.09
N LEU A 580 3.69 -42.59 43.77
CA LEU A 580 2.59 -42.97 42.89
C LEU A 580 1.97 -44.28 43.41
N VAL A 581 0.75 -44.22 43.92
CA VAL A 581 -0.03 -45.39 44.30
C VAL A 581 -0.76 -45.89 43.06
N ILE A 582 -0.47 -47.14 42.68
CA ILE A 582 -1.20 -47.88 41.65
C ILE A 582 -2.50 -48.38 42.27
N ARG A 583 -3.63 -48.23 41.56
CA ARG A 583 -4.94 -48.77 41.97
C ARG A 583 -4.83 -50.24 42.37
N ASP A 584 -5.47 -50.63 43.47
CA ASP A 584 -5.41 -51.99 44.04
C ASP A 584 -5.92 -53.09 43.07
N GLU A 585 -6.73 -52.72 42.08
CA GLU A 585 -7.34 -53.64 41.12
C GLU A 585 -6.48 -53.89 39.86
N VAL A 586 -5.40 -53.10 39.64
CA VAL A 586 -4.50 -53.27 38.48
C VAL A 586 -3.68 -54.57 38.60
N ARG A 587 -3.53 -55.11 39.82
CA ARG A 587 -2.86 -56.39 40.05
C ARG A 587 -3.68 -57.59 39.59
N THR A 588 -4.99 -57.44 39.40
CA THR A 588 -5.89 -58.53 39.00
C THR A 588 -6.40 -58.44 37.56
N VAL A 589 -6.21 -57.32 36.88
CA VAL A 589 -6.54 -57.14 35.45
C VAL A 589 -5.32 -56.55 34.74
N GLY A 590 -4.34 -57.40 34.44
CA GLY A 590 -3.06 -56.99 33.86
C GLY A 590 -3.09 -56.96 32.33
N LEU A 591 -2.61 -55.87 31.74
CA LEU A 591 -2.39 -55.73 30.29
C LEU A 591 -0.98 -56.24 29.96
N ILE A 592 -0.86 -57.34 29.21
CA ILE A 592 0.44 -57.92 28.83
C ILE A 592 0.92 -57.22 27.54
N GLY A 593 1.90 -56.34 27.68
CA GLY A 593 2.61 -55.72 26.55
C GLY A 593 3.83 -56.51 26.08
N GLN A 594 4.37 -56.13 24.92
CA GLN A 594 5.50 -56.81 24.27
C GLN A 594 6.76 -56.91 25.16
N ALA A 595 7.02 -55.91 26.00
CA ALA A 595 8.13 -55.91 26.96
C ALA A 595 7.99 -56.98 28.07
N HIS A 596 6.76 -57.34 28.47
CA HIS A 596 6.52 -58.39 29.46
C HIS A 596 6.77 -59.79 28.87
N VAL A 597 6.49 -59.96 27.57
CA VAL A 597 6.78 -61.21 26.83
C VAL A 597 8.29 -61.41 26.66
N GLU A 598 9.02 -60.35 26.32
CA GLU A 598 10.48 -60.41 26.20
C GLU A 598 11.15 -60.67 27.56
N ALA A 599 10.64 -60.08 28.65
CA ALA A 599 11.10 -60.37 30.01
C ALA A 599 10.83 -61.83 30.44
N ALA A 600 9.66 -62.40 30.07
CA ALA A 600 9.33 -63.80 30.36
C ALA A 600 10.24 -64.78 29.60
N ARG A 601 10.57 -64.49 28.33
CA ARG A 601 11.53 -65.29 27.54
C ARG A 601 12.94 -65.24 28.11
N LEU A 602 13.37 -64.05 28.57
CA LEU A 602 14.67 -63.89 29.22
C LEU A 602 14.73 -64.69 30.53
N LEU A 603 13.66 -64.66 31.33
CA LEU A 603 13.57 -65.44 32.57
C LEU A 603 13.53 -66.95 32.30
N ALA A 604 12.81 -67.40 31.27
CA ALA A 604 12.75 -68.81 30.86
C ALA A 604 14.12 -69.35 30.43
N SER A 605 14.88 -68.58 29.64
CA SER A 605 16.23 -68.96 29.20
C SER A 605 17.25 -69.01 30.33
N GLN A 606 17.15 -68.11 31.31
CA GLN A 606 18.00 -68.12 32.50
C GLN A 606 17.64 -69.26 33.48
N ALA A 607 16.35 -69.55 33.65
CA ALA A 607 15.87 -70.66 34.47
C ALA A 607 16.17 -72.04 33.84
N ALA A 608 16.09 -72.16 32.51
CA ALA A 608 16.49 -73.37 31.79
C ALA A 608 18.01 -73.63 31.89
N GLY A 609 18.84 -72.57 31.82
CA GLY A 609 20.29 -72.69 31.99
C GLY A 609 20.72 -73.13 33.39
N THR A 610 20.03 -72.65 34.43
CA THR A 610 20.29 -73.05 35.83
C THR A 610 19.78 -74.45 36.14
N LEU A 611 18.62 -74.87 35.59
CA LEU A 611 18.10 -76.23 35.70
C LEU A 611 18.99 -77.26 34.98
N ALA A 612 19.49 -76.92 33.78
CA ALA A 612 20.44 -77.77 33.04
C ALA A 612 21.76 -77.96 33.81
N GLY A 613 22.24 -76.91 34.49
CA GLY A 613 23.42 -76.99 35.37
C GLY A 613 23.19 -77.83 36.63
N ALA A 614 22.00 -77.79 37.23
CA ALA A 614 21.64 -78.60 38.40
C ALA A 614 21.48 -80.09 38.06
N ILE A 615 20.87 -80.42 36.92
CA ILE A 615 20.72 -81.80 36.43
C ILE A 615 22.08 -82.39 36.04
N ALA A 616 22.95 -81.61 35.39
CA ALA A 616 24.30 -82.05 35.01
C ALA A 616 25.24 -82.31 36.21
N SER A 617 24.95 -81.69 37.37
CA SER A 617 25.71 -81.88 38.61
C SER A 617 25.11 -82.94 39.55
N GLY A 618 24.04 -83.63 39.13
CA GLY A 618 23.38 -84.69 39.91
C GLY A 618 22.55 -84.20 41.11
N ALA A 619 22.32 -82.88 41.23
CA ALA A 619 21.49 -82.29 42.26
C ALA A 619 20.00 -82.42 41.91
N ARG A 620 19.14 -82.80 42.86
CA ARG A 620 17.69 -82.81 42.65
C ARG A 620 17.21 -81.37 42.43
N PRO A 621 16.61 -81.03 41.28
CA PRO A 621 16.14 -79.68 41.03
C PRO A 621 14.97 -79.34 41.95
N ASP A 622 14.98 -78.11 42.47
CA ASP A 622 13.96 -77.61 43.38
C ASP A 622 12.63 -77.43 42.64
N VAL A 623 11.52 -77.88 43.24
CA VAL A 623 10.17 -77.86 42.63
C VAL A 623 9.76 -76.46 42.12
N PRO A 624 10.10 -75.34 42.80
CA PRO A 624 9.82 -73.99 42.31
C PRO A 624 10.57 -73.66 41.01
N ALA A 625 11.80 -74.16 40.81
CA ALA A 625 12.57 -73.90 39.59
C ALA A 625 11.97 -74.61 38.37
N VAL A 626 11.49 -75.85 38.55
CA VAL A 626 10.78 -76.60 37.51
C VAL A 626 9.43 -75.96 37.18
N ALA A 627 8.68 -75.51 38.20
CA ALA A 627 7.42 -74.80 38.02
C ALA A 627 7.59 -73.44 37.31
N THR A 628 8.70 -72.72 37.56
CA THR A 628 9.00 -71.44 36.92
C THR A 628 9.34 -71.62 35.43
N VAL A 629 10.07 -72.68 35.08
CA VAL A 629 10.37 -73.04 33.67
C VAL A 629 9.10 -73.48 32.94
N ALA A 630 8.23 -74.28 33.59
CA ALA A 630 6.95 -74.72 33.03
C ALA A 630 5.97 -73.56 32.81
N ALA A 631 5.84 -72.64 33.77
CA ALA A 631 4.97 -71.46 33.64
C ALA A 631 5.45 -70.50 32.54
N ALA A 632 6.76 -70.31 32.40
CA ALA A 632 7.32 -69.43 31.38
C ALA A 632 7.24 -70.01 29.97
N SER A 633 7.34 -71.33 29.81
CA SER A 633 7.14 -72.02 28.52
C SER A 633 5.66 -72.12 28.12
N MET A 634 4.75 -72.20 29.10
CA MET A 634 3.30 -72.12 28.86
C MET A 634 2.89 -70.71 28.40
N LEU A 635 3.48 -69.66 28.97
CA LEU A 635 3.27 -68.27 28.55
C LEU A 635 3.73 -68.02 27.10
N ASP A 636 4.87 -68.60 26.70
CA ASP A 636 5.40 -68.48 25.33
C ASP A 636 4.53 -69.25 24.31
N ALA A 637 3.99 -70.42 24.70
CA ALA A 637 3.05 -71.18 23.88
C ALA A 637 1.69 -70.47 23.71
N MET A 638 1.17 -69.83 24.76
CA MET A 638 -0.08 -69.04 24.71
C MET A 638 0.07 -67.80 23.82
N VAL A 639 1.22 -67.12 23.86
CA VAL A 639 1.53 -65.96 23.00
C VAL A 639 1.74 -66.39 21.53
N ALA A 640 2.35 -67.55 21.28
CA ALA A 640 2.51 -68.08 19.92
C ALA A 640 1.17 -68.45 19.26
N GLN A 641 0.23 -69.05 20.02
CA GLN A 641 -1.11 -69.37 19.52
C GLN A 641 -1.97 -68.12 19.25
N SER A 642 -1.85 -67.09 20.10
CA SER A 642 -2.60 -65.84 19.94
C SER A 642 -2.00 -64.91 18.88
N ALA A 643 -0.70 -64.99 18.60
CA ALA A 643 -0.09 -64.37 17.42
C ALA A 643 -0.62 -64.95 16.09
N LEU A 644 -0.95 -66.25 16.06
CA LEU A 644 -1.58 -66.90 14.91
C LEU A 644 -3.03 -66.40 14.71
N ALA A 645 -3.79 -66.20 15.79
CA ALA A 645 -5.13 -65.61 15.76
C ALA A 645 -5.13 -64.12 15.37
N LEU A 646 -4.10 -63.36 15.78
CA LEU A 646 -3.86 -61.97 15.40
C LEU A 646 -3.49 -61.82 13.91
N ALA A 647 -2.78 -62.81 13.36
CA ALA A 647 -2.45 -62.86 11.93
C ALA A 647 -3.69 -63.13 11.06
N ALA A 648 -4.64 -63.95 11.53
CA ALA A 648 -5.89 -64.23 10.83
C ALA A 648 -6.87 -63.03 10.81
N THR A 649 -6.77 -62.09 11.76
CA THR A 649 -7.64 -60.90 11.87
C THR A 649 -7.03 -59.62 11.28
N ARG A 650 -5.75 -59.64 10.88
CA ARG A 650 -5.03 -58.49 10.27
C ARG A 650 -5.56 -58.02 8.92
N ALA A 651 -6.57 -58.67 8.34
CA ALA A 651 -7.25 -58.20 7.13
C ALA A 651 -8.21 -57.01 7.38
N GLY A 652 -8.54 -56.69 8.62
CA GLY A 652 -9.28 -55.46 8.99
C GLY A 652 -8.62 -54.80 10.18
N GLY A 653 -7.91 -53.70 9.96
CA GLY A 653 -6.97 -53.10 10.92
C GLY A 653 -7.58 -52.67 12.27
N GLY A 654 -6.71 -52.58 13.28
CA GLY A 654 -6.95 -51.75 14.46
C GLY A 654 -6.95 -52.42 15.86
N GLY A 655 -6.49 -53.66 16.04
CA GLY A 655 -6.40 -54.23 17.39
C GLY A 655 -5.23 -53.66 18.21
N VAL A 656 -5.51 -53.12 19.42
CA VAL A 656 -4.51 -52.40 20.27
C VAL A 656 -4.01 -53.24 21.48
N GLY A 657 -4.62 -54.39 21.79
CA GLY A 657 -4.14 -55.27 22.87
C GLY A 657 -5.04 -56.47 23.16
N LEU A 658 -4.53 -57.39 23.98
CA LEU A 658 -5.25 -58.57 24.48
C LEU A 658 -5.65 -58.34 25.94
N LEU A 659 -6.94 -58.43 26.24
CA LEU A 659 -7.43 -58.54 27.61
C LEU A 659 -7.47 -60.02 27.98
N VAL A 660 -6.76 -60.40 29.04
CA VAL A 660 -6.73 -61.77 29.56
C VAL A 660 -7.45 -61.74 30.91
N GLU A 661 -8.71 -62.19 30.95
CA GLU A 661 -9.43 -62.38 32.21
C GLU A 661 -9.09 -63.76 32.76
N GLY A 662 -8.15 -63.80 33.71
CA GLY A 662 -7.88 -65.00 34.49
C GLY A 662 -8.76 -65.09 35.74
N PRO A 663 -9.10 -66.29 36.23
CA PRO A 663 -9.77 -66.43 37.52
C PRO A 663 -8.85 -65.90 38.62
N ALA A 664 -9.40 -65.09 39.52
CA ALA A 664 -8.65 -64.54 40.63
C ALA A 664 -8.02 -65.66 41.46
N PHE A 665 -6.71 -65.63 41.66
CA PHE A 665 -6.05 -66.44 42.68
C PHE A 665 -6.16 -65.71 44.01
N PRO A 666 -7.02 -66.13 44.95
CA PRO A 666 -7.05 -65.54 46.28
C PRO A 666 -5.71 -65.81 46.97
N ALA A 667 -5.10 -64.76 47.54
CA ALA A 667 -3.87 -64.89 48.30
C ALA A 667 -4.08 -65.88 49.47
N GLY A 668 -3.40 -67.02 49.42
CA GLY A 668 -3.40 -68.03 50.49
C GLY A 668 -3.82 -69.46 50.13
N ALA A 669 -4.16 -69.78 48.88
CA ALA A 669 -4.52 -71.16 48.48
C ALA A 669 -3.30 -71.99 48.07
N ALA A 670 -3.15 -73.20 48.62
CA ALA A 670 -2.00 -74.10 48.42
C ALA A 670 -2.18 -75.16 47.31
N ALA A 671 -3.17 -75.03 46.41
CA ALA A 671 -3.38 -75.94 45.29
C ALA A 671 -4.02 -75.23 44.08
N LEU A 672 -3.60 -75.61 42.85
CA LEU A 672 -4.18 -75.18 41.58
C LEU A 672 -5.61 -75.76 41.47
N ASP A 673 -6.64 -74.91 41.48
CA ASP A 673 -7.98 -75.32 41.05
C ASP A 673 -8.06 -75.24 39.52
N VAL A 674 -8.07 -76.41 38.88
CA VAL A 674 -8.09 -76.55 37.41
C VAL A 674 -9.53 -76.57 36.86
N THR A 675 -10.54 -76.27 37.69
CA THR A 675 -11.95 -76.25 37.28
C THR A 675 -12.52 -74.86 37.00
N ALA A 676 -11.70 -73.80 37.12
CA ALA A 676 -12.10 -72.44 36.77
C ALA A 676 -12.31 -72.27 35.25
N PRO A 677 -13.26 -71.40 34.81
CA PRO A 677 -13.59 -71.25 33.40
C PRO A 677 -12.37 -70.82 32.57
N PRO A 678 -12.32 -71.20 31.27
CA PRO A 678 -11.20 -70.87 30.39
C PRO A 678 -10.99 -69.36 30.35
N VAL A 679 -9.73 -68.97 30.50
CA VAL A 679 -9.26 -67.59 30.40
C VAL A 679 -9.79 -66.97 29.10
N ALA A 680 -10.67 -65.99 29.20
CA ALA A 680 -11.20 -65.30 28.04
C ALA A 680 -10.15 -64.31 27.54
N VAL A 681 -9.72 -64.47 26.29
CA VAL A 681 -8.77 -63.58 25.62
C VAL A 681 -9.49 -62.84 24.51
N GLY A 682 -9.80 -61.56 24.73
CA GLY A 682 -10.53 -60.72 23.79
C GLY A 682 -9.69 -59.55 23.27
N VAL A 683 -9.89 -59.15 22.01
CA VAL A 683 -9.24 -57.99 21.39
C VAL A 683 -10.06 -56.73 21.71
N LEU A 684 -9.42 -55.72 22.29
CA LEU A 684 -10.04 -54.42 22.57
C LEU A 684 -10.16 -53.58 21.28
N ASP A 685 -11.34 -53.01 21.04
CA ASP A 685 -11.68 -52.19 19.86
C ASP A 685 -12.71 -51.08 20.19
N LEU A 686 -13.00 -50.17 19.27
CA LEU A 686 -14.11 -49.21 19.35
C LEU A 686 -15.25 -49.62 18.42
N ASP A 687 -16.49 -49.59 18.92
CA ASP A 687 -17.67 -49.70 18.06
C ASP A 687 -18.02 -48.37 17.37
N ALA A 688 -18.92 -48.43 16.38
CA ALA A 688 -19.35 -47.26 15.60
C ALA A 688 -20.10 -46.20 16.45
N GLY A 689 -20.49 -46.55 17.68
CA GLY A 689 -21.11 -45.66 18.66
C GLY A 689 -20.11 -45.03 19.63
N ASN A 690 -18.80 -45.16 19.35
CA ASN A 690 -17.73 -44.58 20.16
C ASN A 690 -17.60 -45.25 21.55
N THR A 691 -18.06 -46.50 21.65
CA THR A 691 -17.95 -47.34 22.85
C THR A 691 -16.71 -48.21 22.72
N LEU A 692 -15.83 -48.17 23.71
CA LEU A 692 -14.74 -49.13 23.87
C LEU A 692 -15.36 -50.48 24.16
N VAL A 693 -15.10 -51.49 23.33
CA VAL A 693 -15.68 -52.82 23.41
C VAL A 693 -14.59 -53.89 23.38
N VAL A 694 -14.87 -55.06 23.97
CA VAL A 694 -14.10 -56.28 23.72
C VAL A 694 -14.78 -57.04 22.58
N ARG A 695 -14.05 -57.29 21.49
CA ARG A 695 -14.57 -58.06 20.35
C ARG A 695 -14.68 -59.52 20.73
N THR A 696 -15.90 -60.04 20.65
CA THR A 696 -16.21 -61.46 20.77
C THR A 696 -16.28 -62.08 19.37
N GLY A 697 -16.29 -63.42 19.28
CA GLY A 697 -16.32 -64.12 17.99
C GLY A 697 -17.57 -63.83 17.15
N ALA A 698 -17.52 -64.13 15.85
CA ALA A 698 -18.62 -63.85 14.91
C ALA A 698 -19.97 -64.44 15.39
N GLY A 699 -20.98 -63.58 15.51
CA GLY A 699 -22.33 -63.95 15.97
C GLY A 699 -22.60 -63.68 17.46
N GLN A 700 -21.61 -63.25 18.24
CA GLN A 700 -21.81 -62.75 19.61
C GLN A 700 -21.73 -61.23 19.68
N ALA A 701 -22.48 -60.63 20.62
CA ALA A 701 -22.42 -59.19 20.84
C ALA A 701 -21.07 -58.82 21.47
N ASN A 702 -20.45 -57.75 20.96
CA ASN A 702 -19.25 -57.18 21.57
C ASN A 702 -19.59 -56.70 22.99
N ILE A 703 -18.64 -56.81 23.92
CA ILE A 703 -18.89 -56.44 25.33
C ILE A 703 -18.50 -54.97 25.52
N PRO A 704 -19.43 -54.05 25.82
CA PRO A 704 -19.12 -52.64 26.01
C PRO A 704 -18.44 -52.39 27.36
N VAL A 705 -17.38 -51.60 27.33
CA VAL A 705 -16.51 -51.27 28.46
C VAL A 705 -16.71 -49.81 28.89
N ALA A 706 -16.77 -48.86 27.95
CA ALA A 706 -17.02 -47.44 28.24
C ALA A 706 -17.45 -46.67 26.97
N VAL A 707 -18.32 -45.66 27.09
CA VAL A 707 -18.68 -44.76 25.97
C VAL A 707 -17.85 -43.48 26.06
N LEU A 708 -17.27 -43.06 24.94
CA LEU A 708 -16.49 -41.82 24.85
C LEU A 708 -17.37 -40.67 24.34
N ASP A 709 -17.40 -39.55 25.08
CA ASP A 709 -18.28 -38.39 24.83
C ASP A 709 -18.00 -37.60 23.52
N SER A 710 -16.95 -37.95 22.75
CA SER A 710 -16.58 -37.24 21.51
C SER A 710 -16.23 -38.19 20.36
N ASN A 711 -16.91 -38.09 19.22
CA ASN A 711 -16.69 -38.93 18.03
C ASN A 711 -15.22 -38.92 17.58
N LEU A 712 -14.53 -40.06 17.72
CA LEU A 712 -13.14 -40.25 17.33
C LEU A 712 -13.08 -41.12 16.06
N SER A 713 -13.39 -40.55 14.90
CA SER A 713 -13.13 -41.24 13.63
C SER A 713 -11.66 -41.04 13.22
N GLY A 714 -10.87 -42.12 13.22
CA GLY A 714 -9.58 -42.17 12.51
C GLY A 714 -8.31 -41.75 13.26
N ALA A 715 -8.29 -41.75 14.60
CA ALA A 715 -7.09 -41.41 15.40
C ALA A 715 -6.55 -42.60 16.23
N ASP A 716 -5.22 -42.64 16.44
CA ASP A 716 -4.49 -43.60 17.29
C ASP A 716 -4.95 -43.52 18.76
N LEU A 717 -5.74 -44.52 19.18
CA LEU A 717 -6.33 -44.58 20.52
C LEU A 717 -5.29 -44.57 21.65
N GLY A 718 -4.10 -45.15 21.42
CA GLY A 718 -3.05 -45.24 22.45
C GLY A 718 -2.53 -43.86 22.85
N GLY A 719 -2.44 -42.95 21.88
CA GLY A 719 -2.02 -41.56 22.12
C GLY A 719 -3.08 -40.73 22.85
N VAL A 720 -4.36 -41.01 22.64
CA VAL A 720 -5.47 -40.22 23.21
C VAL A 720 -5.77 -40.64 24.65
N LEU A 721 -5.80 -41.94 24.96
CA LEU A 721 -6.04 -42.45 26.33
C LEU A 721 -4.99 -41.95 27.33
N SER A 722 -3.76 -41.74 26.89
CA SER A 722 -2.65 -41.24 27.72
C SER A 722 -2.73 -39.75 28.08
N ARG A 723 -3.62 -38.97 27.43
CA ARG A 723 -3.73 -37.51 27.59
C ARG A 723 -5.05 -37.04 28.21
N LEU A 724 -5.95 -37.97 28.54
CA LEU A 724 -7.22 -37.60 29.16
C LEU A 724 -7.00 -37.15 30.62
N PRO A 725 -7.57 -36.01 31.05
CA PRO A 725 -7.52 -35.59 32.44
C PRO A 725 -8.24 -36.59 33.36
N VAL A 726 -7.84 -36.61 34.63
CA VAL A 726 -8.41 -37.55 35.62
C VAL A 726 -9.91 -37.25 35.80
N GLY A 727 -10.78 -38.23 35.51
CA GLY A 727 -12.24 -38.14 35.68
C GLY A 727 -13.09 -38.21 34.41
N VAL A 728 -12.50 -38.42 33.23
CA VAL A 728 -13.23 -38.46 31.94
C VAL A 728 -14.17 -39.67 31.78
N PHE A 729 -13.95 -40.76 32.51
CA PHE A 729 -14.85 -41.92 32.47
C PHE A 729 -15.93 -41.80 33.55
N ARG A 730 -17.20 -41.68 33.15
CA ARG A 730 -18.34 -41.83 34.06
C ARG A 730 -18.67 -43.32 34.20
N GLY A 731 -18.59 -43.83 35.43
CA GLY A 731 -18.96 -45.20 35.73
C GLY A 731 -20.43 -45.45 35.38
N GLY A 732 -20.69 -46.29 34.39
CA GLY A 732 -22.03 -46.75 34.04
C GLY A 732 -22.57 -47.68 35.12
N ARG A 733 -23.15 -47.11 36.19
CA ARG A 733 -24.03 -47.85 37.10
C ARG A 733 -25.30 -47.05 37.40
N SER A 734 -26.02 -46.67 36.36
CA SER A 734 -27.50 -46.62 36.36
C SER A 734 -27.98 -46.31 34.94
N GLY A 735 -28.62 -47.26 34.29
CA GLY A 735 -29.24 -47.05 32.99
C GLY A 735 -30.57 -46.31 33.13
N VAL A 736 -30.65 -45.10 32.58
CA VAL A 736 -31.88 -44.51 31.99
C VAL A 736 -31.42 -43.49 30.92
N PRO A 737 -31.82 -43.63 29.65
CA PRO A 737 -31.61 -42.61 28.63
C PRO A 737 -32.78 -41.62 28.64
N VAL A 738 -32.54 -40.30 28.74
CA VAL A 738 -33.59 -39.30 28.50
C VAL A 738 -33.09 -38.16 27.60
N ASP A 739 -33.88 -38.02 26.55
CA ASP A 739 -34.06 -37.06 25.46
C ASP A 739 -33.58 -35.58 25.59
N ARG A 740 -33.34 -34.99 24.41
CA ARG A 740 -32.74 -33.68 24.10
C ARG A 740 -33.67 -32.47 24.23
N THR A 741 -34.78 -32.55 24.96
CA THR A 741 -35.73 -31.42 25.10
C THR A 741 -36.06 -31.11 26.56
N THR A 742 -35.36 -30.15 27.16
CA THR A 742 -35.90 -29.16 28.13
C THR A 742 -34.82 -28.17 28.56
N LEU A 743 -35.03 -26.89 28.23
CA LEU A 743 -34.18 -25.73 28.57
C LEU A 743 -34.38 -25.29 30.04
N PRO A 744 -33.57 -24.32 30.53
CA PRO A 744 -34.21 -23.01 30.64
C PRO A 744 -33.45 -21.87 29.95
N VAL A 745 -34.29 -21.05 29.35
CA VAL A 745 -34.07 -19.71 28.79
C VAL A 745 -33.58 -18.74 29.87
N VAL A 746 -32.71 -17.78 29.49
CA VAL A 746 -32.72 -16.44 30.09
C VAL A 746 -32.87 -15.40 28.98
N ARG A 747 -34.00 -14.71 29.02
CA ARG A 747 -34.32 -13.51 28.24
C ARG A 747 -33.92 -12.29 29.06
N ALA A 748 -33.34 -11.30 28.39
CA ALA A 748 -33.40 -9.92 28.84
C ALA A 748 -33.69 -9.03 27.62
N GLY A 749 -34.84 -8.35 27.63
CA GLY A 749 -35.06 -7.18 26.77
C GLY A 749 -35.33 -7.40 25.28
N GLY A 750 -35.97 -8.49 24.87
CA GLY A 750 -36.76 -8.51 23.63
C GLY A 750 -36.04 -8.56 22.27
N THR A 751 -34.72 -8.73 22.18
CA THR A 751 -34.03 -8.79 20.87
C THR A 751 -33.00 -9.92 20.79
N VAL A 752 -33.10 -10.75 19.74
CA VAL A 752 -32.08 -11.72 19.31
C VAL A 752 -31.21 -11.03 18.26
N ALA A 753 -29.90 -10.92 18.48
CA ALA A 753 -29.00 -10.37 17.46
C ALA A 753 -27.65 -11.11 17.41
N VAL A 754 -27.34 -11.62 16.22
CA VAL A 754 -26.05 -12.12 15.77
C VAL A 754 -25.16 -10.91 15.44
N LEU A 755 -23.89 -10.92 15.85
CA LEU A 755 -22.92 -9.85 15.54
C LEU A 755 -21.89 -10.34 14.49
N PRO A 756 -21.65 -9.56 13.41
CA PRO A 756 -20.57 -9.81 12.45
C PRO A 756 -19.21 -9.26 12.94
N GLU A 757 -18.14 -9.88 12.44
CA GLU A 757 -16.74 -9.56 12.73
C GLU A 757 -16.40 -8.09 12.41
N ASN A 758 -15.83 -7.39 13.40
CA ASN A 758 -14.85 -6.29 13.31
C ASN A 758 -15.14 -5.15 14.31
N VAL A 759 -14.76 -5.35 15.58
CA VAL A 759 -14.50 -4.24 16.53
C VAL A 759 -13.31 -4.65 17.42
N ARG A 760 -12.26 -3.81 17.50
CA ARG A 760 -11.19 -3.94 18.51
C ARG A 760 -11.51 -3.08 19.75
N PRO A 761 -11.14 -3.52 20.96
CA PRO A 761 -11.64 -2.96 22.21
C PRO A 761 -10.86 -1.71 22.61
N GLY A 762 -11.54 -0.60 22.90
CA GLY A 762 -10.86 0.56 23.48
C GLY A 762 -11.62 1.87 23.71
N ASN A 763 -12.73 2.17 23.02
CA ASN A 763 -13.38 3.48 23.16
C ASN A 763 -14.91 3.41 23.12
N VAL A 764 -15.56 3.14 24.26
CA VAL A 764 -16.93 3.62 24.56
C VAL A 764 -17.05 3.79 26.09
N ARG A 765 -17.47 4.96 26.57
CA ARG A 765 -17.97 5.13 27.95
C ARG A 765 -19.51 5.09 27.94
N PRO A 766 -20.16 4.58 28.99
CA PRO A 766 -21.63 4.49 29.03
C PRO A 766 -22.21 5.90 29.24
N GLY A 767 -22.97 6.42 28.27
CA GLY A 767 -23.71 7.68 28.41
C GLY A 767 -23.82 8.55 27.15
N ASP A 768 -23.01 8.31 26.11
CA ASP A 768 -23.06 9.16 24.93
C ASP A 768 -24.17 8.73 23.95
N ALA A 769 -25.16 9.62 23.80
CA ALA A 769 -26.26 9.48 22.86
C ALA A 769 -25.78 9.63 21.41
N LEU A 770 -26.06 8.62 20.58
CA LEU A 770 -25.82 8.65 19.15
C LEU A 770 -26.90 9.52 18.46
N PRO A 771 -26.56 10.60 17.74
CA PRO A 771 -27.51 11.23 16.85
C PRO A 771 -27.67 10.37 15.59
N LEU A 772 -28.90 9.93 15.34
CA LEU A 772 -29.34 9.38 14.06
C LEU A 772 -29.16 10.44 12.97
N ARG A 773 -28.33 10.15 11.96
CA ARG A 773 -28.38 10.87 10.67
C ARG A 773 -28.99 9.98 9.59
N ARG A 774 -30.25 10.30 9.27
CA ARG A 774 -30.88 10.03 7.97
C ARG A 774 -30.07 10.72 6.86
N GLY A 775 -30.01 10.07 5.70
CA GLY A 775 -30.08 10.68 4.36
C GLY A 775 -28.99 11.68 3.96
N GLY A 776 -28.25 11.35 2.91
CA GLY A 776 -27.42 12.31 2.20
C GLY A 776 -26.47 11.63 1.23
N LEU A 777 -26.88 11.57 -0.03
CA LEU A 777 -26.00 11.37 -1.19
C LEU A 777 -24.79 12.30 -1.04
N SER A 778 -23.58 11.78 -1.15
CA SER A 778 -22.41 12.62 -1.42
C SER A 778 -22.50 13.11 -2.86
N PRO A 779 -22.54 14.43 -3.10
CA PRO A 779 -22.20 14.99 -4.39
C PRO A 779 -20.66 15.13 -4.43
N VAL A 780 -19.99 14.53 -5.41
CA VAL A 780 -18.68 15.04 -5.82
C VAL A 780 -18.89 15.76 -7.14
N LEU A 781 -19.20 17.04 -6.99
CA LEU A 781 -19.21 18.05 -8.04
C LEU A 781 -17.83 18.11 -8.73
N ARG A 782 -17.87 18.14 -10.06
CA ARG A 782 -16.80 18.70 -10.90
C ARG A 782 -16.97 20.22 -10.99
N GLY A 783 -15.86 20.97 -10.89
CA GLY A 783 -15.65 22.34 -11.39
C GLY A 783 -16.39 23.46 -10.64
N PRO A 784 -15.90 24.71 -10.60
CA PRO A 784 -14.81 25.32 -11.39
C PRO A 784 -13.50 25.44 -10.59
N VAL A 785 -12.38 25.62 -11.29
CA VAL A 785 -11.14 26.13 -10.66
C VAL A 785 -11.38 27.61 -10.36
N THR A 786 -11.98 27.87 -9.21
CA THR A 786 -11.66 29.07 -8.43
C THR A 786 -10.29 28.84 -7.78
N VAL A 787 -9.46 29.88 -7.74
CA VAL A 787 -8.20 29.88 -6.99
C VAL A 787 -8.55 29.76 -5.49
N GLY A 788 -8.81 28.54 -5.05
CA GLY A 788 -8.82 28.16 -3.65
C GLY A 788 -7.38 28.12 -3.13
N PRO A 789 -7.18 28.22 -1.79
CA PRO A 789 -5.84 28.22 -1.20
C PRO A 789 -5.07 26.99 -1.68
N ARG A 790 -3.83 27.19 -2.13
CA ARG A 790 -2.98 26.18 -2.78
C ARG A 790 -2.82 24.95 -1.87
N VAL A 791 -3.57 23.89 -2.14
CA VAL A 791 -3.48 22.63 -1.39
C VAL A 791 -2.38 21.77 -2.00
N VAL A 792 -1.31 21.53 -1.21
CA VAL A 792 -0.33 20.47 -1.47
C VAL A 792 -1.06 19.12 -1.46
N PRO A 793 -1.01 18.32 -2.54
CA PRO A 793 -1.74 17.04 -2.60
C PRO A 793 -1.18 16.00 -1.62
N ASP A 794 -2.06 15.13 -1.11
CA ASP A 794 -1.72 14.06 -0.18
C ASP A 794 -0.87 12.95 -0.84
N PRO A 795 0.15 12.40 -0.15
CA PRO A 795 1.02 11.37 -0.69
C PRO A 795 0.32 10.00 -0.81
N VAL A 796 0.49 9.34 -1.96
CA VAL A 796 0.10 7.95 -2.19
C VAL A 796 1.21 7.03 -1.70
N VAL A 797 0.93 6.23 -0.66
CA VAL A 797 1.87 5.24 -0.11
C VAL A 797 1.69 3.90 -0.84
N VAL A 798 2.63 3.56 -1.73
CA VAL A 798 2.79 2.19 -2.26
C VAL A 798 3.87 1.50 -1.46
N GLY A 799 3.49 0.55 -0.60
CA GLY A 799 4.43 -0.20 0.22
C GLY A 799 5.08 -1.37 -0.55
N PRO A 800 6.42 -1.52 -0.54
CA PRO A 800 7.06 -2.73 -1.06
C PRO A 800 7.04 -3.89 -0.06
N VAL A 801 6.88 -5.10 -0.61
CA VAL A 801 6.96 -6.40 0.07
C VAL A 801 8.38 -6.63 0.62
N ARG A 802 8.50 -7.07 1.88
CA ARG A 802 9.78 -7.38 2.53
C ARG A 802 10.45 -8.64 1.93
N PRO A 803 11.75 -8.61 1.62
CA PRO A 803 12.57 -9.82 1.56
C PRO A 803 13.08 -10.18 2.97
N THR A 804 13.02 -11.47 3.32
CA THR A 804 13.54 -12.05 4.55
C THR A 804 15.05 -12.26 4.45
N VAL A 805 15.83 -11.72 5.39
CA VAL A 805 17.26 -12.02 5.54
C VAL A 805 17.44 -12.97 6.74
N PRO A 806 18.04 -14.16 6.57
CA PRO A 806 18.34 -15.07 7.67
C PRO A 806 19.70 -14.77 8.31
N GLY A 807 19.75 -14.68 9.64
CA GLY A 807 20.99 -14.77 10.42
C GLY A 807 21.21 -13.63 11.39
N ASP A 808 20.49 -13.63 12.51
CA ASP A 808 20.80 -12.74 13.64
C ASP A 808 21.11 -13.54 14.91
N ARG A 809 22.13 -13.09 15.64
CA ARG A 809 22.57 -13.71 16.91
C ARG A 809 21.54 -13.41 18.01
N PRO A 810 21.10 -14.40 18.81
CA PRO A 810 20.02 -14.21 19.77
C PRO A 810 20.45 -13.38 21.01
N THR A 811 19.63 -12.40 21.38
CA THR A 811 19.63 -11.80 22.74
C THR A 811 18.45 -12.31 23.56
N ILE A 812 18.43 -12.00 24.86
CA ILE A 812 17.39 -12.39 25.83
C ILE A 812 16.04 -11.66 25.59
N VAL A 813 15.95 -10.77 24.60
CA VAL A 813 14.72 -10.05 24.28
C VAL A 813 13.75 -10.97 23.56
N VAL A 814 12.46 -10.88 23.91
CA VAL A 814 11.36 -11.62 23.28
C VAL A 814 11.56 -11.64 21.76
N PRO A 815 11.59 -12.82 21.10
CA PRO A 815 11.74 -12.88 19.66
C PRO A 815 10.64 -12.02 19.01
N PRO A 816 10.93 -11.32 17.89
CA PRO A 816 9.87 -10.65 17.14
C PRO A 816 8.77 -11.69 16.87
N LEU A 817 7.51 -11.28 17.00
CA LEU A 817 6.37 -12.16 16.75
C LEU A 817 6.56 -12.75 15.35
N ILE A 818 6.89 -14.05 15.27
CA ILE A 818 7.02 -14.75 13.99
C ILE A 818 5.60 -14.78 13.43
N ARG A 819 5.33 -13.96 12.42
CA ARG A 819 4.03 -13.91 11.72
C ARG A 819 4.01 -14.76 10.46
N ASP A 820 5.11 -15.47 10.17
CA ASP A 820 5.23 -16.33 8.99
C ASP A 820 4.71 -17.74 9.30
N ALA A 821 3.53 -18.04 8.76
CA ALA A 821 2.85 -19.32 8.92
C ALA A 821 3.68 -20.51 8.41
N GLN A 822 4.56 -20.32 7.42
CA GLN A 822 5.41 -21.40 6.90
C GLN A 822 6.59 -21.72 7.82
N VAL A 823 7.15 -20.73 8.51
CA VAL A 823 8.19 -20.95 9.53
C VAL A 823 7.60 -21.64 10.75
N ILE A 824 6.39 -21.25 11.17
CA ILE A 824 5.65 -21.91 12.26
C ILE A 824 5.35 -23.37 11.89
N SER A 825 4.87 -23.63 10.67
CA SER A 825 4.60 -24.99 10.18
C SER A 825 5.87 -25.84 10.07
N ARG A 826 7.00 -25.28 9.64
CA ARG A 826 8.30 -25.99 9.59
C ARG A 826 8.86 -26.25 10.99
N PHE A 827 8.67 -25.33 11.94
CA PHE A 827 9.04 -25.57 13.34
C PHE A 827 8.12 -26.58 14.01
N GLU A 828 6.81 -26.57 13.74
CA GLU A 828 5.88 -27.61 14.19
C GLU A 828 6.23 -28.97 13.59
N ALA A 829 6.54 -29.03 12.30
CA ALA A 829 6.98 -30.27 11.65
C ALA A 829 8.33 -30.76 12.21
N ALA A 830 9.29 -29.88 12.45
CA ALA A 830 10.59 -30.22 13.06
C ALA A 830 10.45 -30.63 14.53
N LEU A 831 9.59 -29.97 15.33
CA LEU A 831 9.28 -30.40 16.70
C LEU A 831 8.54 -31.75 16.71
N THR A 832 7.68 -32.00 15.73
CA THR A 832 6.93 -33.25 15.59
C THR A 832 7.84 -34.39 15.13
N LEU A 833 8.84 -34.12 14.27
CA LEU A 833 9.89 -35.06 13.86
C LEU A 833 10.90 -35.34 14.99
N GLN A 834 11.24 -34.34 15.80
CA GLN A 834 12.15 -34.52 16.95
C GLN A 834 11.48 -35.20 18.15
N ARG A 835 10.14 -35.27 18.18
CA ARG A 835 9.35 -35.95 19.22
C ARG A 835 9.09 -37.43 18.93
N ASN A 836 9.37 -37.91 17.70
CA ASN A 836 8.99 -39.25 17.23
C ASN A 836 10.18 -40.20 16.92
N VAL A 837 11.37 -39.99 17.51
CA VAL A 837 12.45 -40.99 17.45
C VAL A 837 12.84 -41.42 18.87
N THR A 838 12.36 -42.60 19.25
CA THR A 838 12.66 -43.30 20.51
C THR A 838 14.11 -43.78 20.57
N VAL A 839 14.79 -43.58 21.70
CA VAL A 839 15.87 -44.47 22.21
C VAL A 839 15.75 -44.48 23.75
N ILE A 840 15.12 -45.51 24.32
CA ILE A 840 15.69 -46.76 24.89
C ILE A 840 16.43 -46.54 26.22
N ALA A 841 15.84 -47.10 27.28
CA ALA A 841 16.48 -47.28 28.57
C ALA A 841 17.60 -48.33 28.45
N THR A 842 18.85 -47.89 28.62
CA THR A 842 19.99 -48.76 28.91
C THR A 842 20.13 -48.96 30.43
N PRO A 843 20.73 -50.07 30.89
CA PRO A 843 20.85 -50.41 32.30
C PRO A 843 21.61 -49.32 33.07
N THR A 844 21.25 -49.16 34.33
CA THR A 844 21.73 -48.15 35.28
C THR A 844 23.26 -47.98 35.19
N PRO A 845 23.79 -46.88 34.62
CA PRO A 845 25.19 -46.56 34.79
C PRO A 845 25.36 -46.06 36.22
N VAL A 846 26.38 -46.57 36.90
CA VAL A 846 26.84 -46.02 38.19
C VAL A 846 26.92 -44.50 38.05
N ALA A 847 26.19 -43.76 38.89
CA ALA A 847 26.08 -42.31 38.79
C ALA A 847 27.47 -41.64 38.88
N THR A 848 28.04 -41.29 37.73
CA THR A 848 29.21 -40.42 37.65
C THR A 848 28.74 -38.98 37.73
N LEU A 849 29.22 -38.26 38.74
CA LEU A 849 28.93 -36.84 38.87
C LEU A 849 29.52 -36.09 37.67
N VAL A 850 28.69 -35.28 37.01
CA VAL A 850 29.06 -34.45 35.86
C VAL A 850 29.22 -33.02 36.36
N PRO A 851 30.42 -32.44 36.33
CA PRO A 851 30.63 -31.06 36.76
C PRO A 851 29.95 -30.07 35.81
N TYR A 852 29.55 -28.91 36.35
CA TYR A 852 29.02 -27.76 35.62
C TYR A 852 30.09 -26.68 35.53
N ASP A 853 30.38 -26.21 34.31
CA ASP A 853 31.36 -25.13 34.08
C ASP A 853 30.75 -23.77 34.46
N LEU A 854 30.89 -23.43 35.74
CA LEU A 854 30.37 -22.19 36.32
C LEU A 854 31.02 -20.93 35.73
N ALA A 855 32.30 -20.98 35.38
CA ALA A 855 33.04 -19.83 34.87
C ALA A 855 32.65 -19.51 33.42
N ALA A 856 32.50 -20.54 32.58
CA ALA A 856 32.01 -20.37 31.21
C ALA A 856 30.54 -19.93 31.19
N ALA A 857 29.71 -20.47 32.10
CA ALA A 857 28.32 -20.05 32.27
C ALA A 857 28.21 -18.58 32.72
N ALA A 858 29.02 -18.16 33.69
CA ALA A 858 29.05 -16.77 34.16
C ALA A 858 29.53 -15.82 33.06
N THR A 859 30.54 -16.22 32.29
CA THR A 859 30.99 -15.47 31.10
C THR A 859 29.87 -15.32 30.09
N ALA A 860 29.16 -16.41 29.76
CA ALA A 860 28.03 -16.37 28.84
C ALA A 860 26.92 -15.42 29.32
N ILE A 861 26.59 -15.44 30.62
CA ILE A 861 25.60 -14.52 31.21
C ILE A 861 26.08 -13.07 31.10
N ARG A 862 27.34 -12.76 31.46
CA ARG A 862 27.89 -11.39 31.36
C ARG A 862 27.84 -10.88 29.91
N THR A 863 28.25 -11.69 28.95
CA THR A 863 28.23 -11.33 27.53
C THR A 863 26.80 -11.04 27.02
N HIS A 864 25.80 -11.78 27.48
CA HIS A 864 24.41 -11.61 27.03
C HIS A 864 23.65 -10.47 27.74
N VAL A 865 24.13 -10.05 28.92
CA VAL A 865 23.55 -8.96 29.71
C VAL A 865 24.32 -7.65 29.50
N ASP A 866 25.52 -7.70 28.90
CA ASP A 866 26.32 -6.52 28.57
C ASP A 866 25.50 -5.52 27.74
N PRO A 867 25.25 -4.30 28.24
CA PRO A 867 24.50 -3.28 27.54
C PRO A 867 25.09 -2.89 26.18
N SER A 868 26.41 -3.02 26.00
CA SER A 868 27.08 -2.74 24.72
C SER A 868 26.68 -3.72 23.61
N VAL A 869 26.20 -4.92 23.98
CA VAL A 869 25.71 -5.96 23.06
C VAL A 869 24.18 -6.02 23.07
N ALA A 870 23.57 -6.04 24.25
CA ALA A 870 22.14 -6.24 24.43
C ALA A 870 21.28 -5.03 24.00
N GLN A 871 21.77 -3.79 24.18
CA GLN A 871 20.99 -2.60 23.81
C GLN A 871 20.94 -2.35 22.30
N PRO A 872 22.05 -2.45 21.54
CA PRO A 872 21.98 -2.34 20.08
C PRO A 872 21.07 -3.39 19.46
N LEU A 873 21.16 -4.64 19.89
CA LEU A 873 20.33 -5.73 19.37
C LEU A 873 18.85 -5.58 19.76
N ARG A 874 18.55 -5.09 20.97
CA ARG A 874 17.17 -4.75 21.38
C ARG A 874 16.60 -3.61 20.55
N ARG A 875 17.40 -2.57 20.30
CA ARG A 875 17.01 -1.42 19.47
C ARG A 875 16.72 -1.87 18.05
N ASP A 876 17.60 -2.66 17.45
CA ASP A 876 17.47 -3.13 16.06
C ASP A 876 16.23 -4.03 15.88
N ALA A 877 15.77 -4.71 16.94
CA ALA A 877 14.52 -5.46 16.96
C ALA A 877 13.26 -4.59 17.14
N LEU A 878 13.37 -3.39 17.71
CA LEU A 878 12.24 -2.51 18.04
C LEU A 878 12.05 -1.37 17.03
N VAL A 879 13.12 -0.93 16.36
CA VAL A 879 13.11 0.22 15.45
C VAL A 879 13.51 -0.24 14.05
N ALA A 880 12.63 0.02 13.08
CA ALA A 880 12.87 -0.27 11.67
C ALA A 880 12.50 0.95 10.81
N PHE A 881 13.31 1.22 9.78
CA PHE A 881 13.09 2.30 8.81
C PHE A 881 12.76 1.70 7.44
N ALA A 882 11.65 2.12 6.83
CA ALA A 882 11.15 1.56 5.56
C ALA A 882 11.14 0.01 5.55
N GLY A 883 10.80 -0.60 6.69
CA GLY A 883 10.77 -2.05 6.85
C GLY A 883 12.13 -2.73 7.09
N ARG A 884 13.26 -2.01 7.11
CA ARG A 884 14.62 -2.52 7.39
C ARG A 884 15.06 -2.25 8.82
N ALA A 885 15.71 -3.21 9.47
CA ALA A 885 16.29 -3.03 10.81
C ALA A 885 17.55 -2.16 10.75
N ILE A 886 17.81 -1.37 11.79
CA ILE A 886 19.00 -0.48 11.88
C ILE A 886 20.31 -1.26 11.69
N GLY A 887 20.41 -2.49 12.22
CA GLY A 887 21.57 -3.35 12.07
C GLY A 887 21.91 -3.70 10.61
N ALA A 888 20.90 -3.81 9.74
CA ALA A 888 21.09 -4.07 8.31
C ALA A 888 21.59 -2.83 7.54
N LEU A 889 21.38 -1.63 8.08
CA LEU A 889 21.79 -0.36 7.49
C LEU A 889 23.24 0.02 7.86
N ARG A 890 23.78 -0.56 8.95
CA ARG A 890 25.15 -0.31 9.44
C ARG A 890 26.27 -0.81 8.51
N GLY A 891 25.98 -1.68 7.55
CA GLY A 891 26.94 -2.14 6.55
C GLY A 891 27.22 -1.15 5.42
N ILE A 892 26.52 -0.01 5.39
CA ILE A 892 26.52 0.96 4.29
C ILE A 892 27.15 2.29 4.79
N GLY A 893 28.49 2.38 4.83
CA GLY A 893 29.20 3.64 5.13
C GLY A 893 28.94 4.27 6.52
N GLU A 894 29.49 5.47 6.75
CA GLU A 894 29.28 6.25 8.00
C GLU A 894 27.92 6.98 8.03
N GLU A 895 27.33 7.24 6.86
CA GLU A 895 26.04 7.91 6.65
C GLU A 895 25.21 7.10 5.62
N PHE A 896 23.90 6.94 5.84
CA PHE A 896 23.02 6.31 4.85
C PHE A 896 21.71 7.10 4.66
N THR A 897 21.20 7.13 3.44
CA THR A 897 19.93 7.77 3.07
C THR A 897 18.88 6.71 2.73
N VAL A 898 17.66 6.90 3.23
CA VAL A 898 16.47 6.11 2.85
C VAL A 898 15.38 7.11 2.58
N ASP A 899 14.77 7.12 1.38
CA ASP A 899 13.56 7.90 1.05
C ASP A 899 13.42 9.29 1.74
N GLY A 900 14.44 10.15 1.63
CA GLY A 900 14.44 11.51 2.21
C GLY A 900 14.91 11.64 3.67
N TRP A 901 15.28 10.54 4.32
CA TRP A 901 15.77 10.47 5.69
C TRP A 901 17.29 10.33 5.74
N TRP A 902 17.93 11.08 6.63
CA TRP A 902 19.37 11.01 6.91
C TRP A 902 19.58 10.51 8.35
N ALA A 903 20.39 9.46 8.51
CA ALA A 903 20.77 8.94 9.81
C ALA A 903 22.28 8.63 9.85
N THR A 904 22.95 9.08 10.92
CA THR A 904 24.36 8.80 11.16
C THR A 904 24.54 7.47 11.90
N HIS A 905 25.71 6.85 11.78
CA HIS A 905 26.07 5.64 12.56
C HIS A 905 26.00 5.84 14.08
N ALA A 906 26.17 7.09 14.52
CA ALA A 906 26.09 7.50 15.92
C ALA A 906 24.65 7.54 16.48
N LEU A 907 23.63 7.33 15.64
CA LEU A 907 22.21 7.47 15.99
C LEU A 907 21.89 8.87 16.50
N ASP A 908 22.49 9.86 15.84
CA ASP A 908 22.14 11.26 16.06
C ASP A 908 20.69 11.51 15.59
N ARG A 909 20.15 12.71 15.90
CA ARG A 909 18.76 13.09 15.58
C ARG A 909 18.39 12.67 14.14
N ILE A 910 17.22 12.03 13.95
CA ILE A 910 16.73 11.71 12.61
C ILE A 910 16.51 13.01 11.86
N MET A 911 17.29 13.25 10.81
CA MET A 911 17.17 14.46 10.00
C MET A 911 16.32 14.17 8.77
N ALA A 912 15.33 15.01 8.57
CA ALA A 912 14.28 14.92 7.59
C ALA A 912 14.30 16.17 6.72
N TYR A 913 13.92 16.03 5.47
CA TYR A 913 13.48 17.18 4.68
C TYR A 913 12.18 16.81 3.97
N PRO A 914 11.20 17.74 3.92
CA PRO A 914 9.97 17.50 3.19
C PRO A 914 10.26 17.54 1.68
N THR A 915 9.43 16.89 0.88
CA THR A 915 9.48 17.00 -0.58
C THR A 915 8.21 17.66 -1.09
N PHE A 916 8.34 18.71 -1.90
CA PHE A 916 7.22 19.43 -2.47
C PHE A 916 7.16 19.23 -3.99
N PRO A 917 6.20 18.45 -4.51
CA PRO A 917 6.06 18.17 -5.94
C PRO A 917 5.35 19.32 -6.70
N VAL A 918 5.56 20.56 -6.25
CA VAL A 918 4.93 21.76 -6.82
C VAL A 918 5.95 22.55 -7.62
N ALA A 919 5.51 23.18 -8.71
CA ALA A 919 6.36 23.97 -9.57
C ALA A 919 6.68 25.32 -8.92
N ALA A 920 7.97 25.62 -8.72
CA ALA A 920 8.40 26.88 -8.15
C ALA A 920 8.05 28.10 -9.04
N SER A 921 7.88 27.88 -10.35
CA SER A 921 7.42 28.86 -11.33
C SER A 921 6.07 29.46 -10.96
N ASP A 922 5.19 28.68 -10.33
CA ASP A 922 3.85 29.12 -9.94
C ASP A 922 3.90 30.09 -8.76
N TYR A 923 4.91 29.98 -7.89
CA TYR A 923 5.15 30.95 -6.81
C TYR A 923 5.70 32.25 -7.37
N LEU A 924 6.70 32.17 -8.26
CA LEU A 924 7.30 33.35 -8.87
C LEU A 924 6.28 34.12 -9.73
N SER A 925 5.49 33.43 -10.55
CA SER A 925 4.47 34.07 -11.40
C SER A 925 3.39 34.78 -10.60
N SER A 926 2.98 34.21 -9.46
CA SER A 926 2.01 34.85 -8.56
C SER A 926 2.60 36.01 -7.77
N TYR A 927 3.90 35.97 -7.48
CA TYR A 927 4.57 37.03 -6.74
C TYR A 927 4.84 38.24 -7.63
N ASP A 928 5.48 38.01 -8.79
CA ASP A 928 5.82 39.05 -9.75
C ASP A 928 6.01 38.46 -11.17
N SER A 929 4.96 38.51 -11.98
CA SER A 929 5.00 38.05 -13.38
C SER A 929 5.98 38.84 -14.23
N THR A 930 6.25 40.10 -13.90
CA THR A 930 7.19 40.95 -14.63
C THR A 930 8.64 40.53 -14.41
N ARG A 931 8.95 39.87 -13.29
CA ARG A 931 10.28 39.29 -13.02
C ARG A 931 10.43 37.87 -13.55
N PHE A 932 9.31 37.18 -13.78
CA PHE A 932 9.32 35.85 -14.39
C PHE A 932 9.86 35.90 -15.83
N CYS A 933 9.25 36.75 -16.65
CA CYS A 933 9.66 37.01 -18.03
C CYS A 933 9.62 38.53 -18.27
N PRO A 934 10.69 39.26 -17.93
CA PRO A 934 10.76 40.69 -18.16
C PRO A 934 10.44 41.08 -19.59
N GLY A 935 9.66 42.14 -19.78
CA GLY A 935 9.27 42.60 -21.12
C GLY A 935 8.24 41.71 -21.82
N VAL A 936 7.58 40.77 -21.15
CA VAL A 936 6.47 39.98 -21.73
C VAL A 936 5.34 40.88 -22.24
N ASP A 937 5.12 42.04 -21.62
CA ASP A 937 4.11 43.03 -22.05
C ASP A 937 4.39 43.60 -23.45
N THR A 938 5.63 43.52 -23.93
CA THR A 938 6.00 43.98 -25.28
C THR A 938 5.53 43.01 -26.39
N VAL A 939 5.18 41.77 -26.02
CA VAL A 939 4.65 40.76 -26.96
C VAL A 939 3.17 41.08 -27.21
N PRO A 940 2.73 41.40 -28.44
CA PRO A 940 1.33 41.77 -28.71
C PRO A 940 0.33 40.68 -28.34
N SER A 941 -0.92 41.05 -28.05
CA SER A 941 -2.03 40.10 -27.95
C SER A 941 -2.27 39.37 -29.28
N ASP A 942 -2.85 38.16 -29.21
CA ASP A 942 -3.05 37.25 -30.34
C ASP A 942 -1.75 36.95 -31.11
N SER A 943 -0.68 36.62 -30.38
CA SER A 943 0.63 36.31 -30.98
C SER A 943 1.24 35.01 -30.49
N VAL A 944 2.13 34.46 -31.32
CA VAL A 944 2.95 33.29 -31.02
C VAL A 944 4.43 33.67 -31.21
N THR A 945 5.29 33.32 -30.26
CA THR A 945 6.72 33.62 -30.29
C THR A 945 7.56 32.52 -29.66
N LEU A 946 8.88 32.58 -29.85
CA LEU A 946 9.85 31.67 -29.23
C LEU A 946 10.70 32.43 -28.22
N LEU A 947 10.91 31.79 -27.06
CA LEU A 947 11.82 32.19 -25.99
C LEU A 947 12.71 30.99 -25.64
N GLU A 948 13.68 31.19 -24.76
CA GLU A 948 14.47 30.13 -24.16
C GLU A 948 14.39 30.20 -22.63
N THR A 949 14.53 29.06 -21.97
CA THR A 949 14.72 29.04 -20.51
C THR A 949 16.12 29.51 -20.15
N ASN A 950 16.26 30.11 -18.97
CA ASN A 950 17.56 30.45 -18.40
C ASN A 950 17.94 29.49 -17.24
N PRO A 951 18.76 28.45 -17.48
CA PRO A 951 19.18 27.50 -16.45
C PRO A 951 19.93 28.16 -15.28
N ARG A 952 20.70 29.22 -15.57
CA ARG A 952 21.47 29.96 -14.56
C ARG A 952 20.53 30.67 -13.57
N PHE A 953 19.49 31.33 -14.08
CA PHE A 953 18.44 31.93 -13.23
C PHE A 953 17.73 30.87 -12.41
N ILE A 954 17.32 29.76 -13.03
CA ILE A 954 16.59 28.67 -12.38
C ILE A 954 17.41 28.09 -11.23
N ALA A 955 18.68 27.73 -11.45
CA ALA A 955 19.55 27.20 -10.40
C ALA A 955 19.73 28.20 -9.25
N ALA A 956 19.96 29.48 -9.55
CA ALA A 956 20.09 30.52 -8.54
C ALA A 956 18.82 30.69 -7.69
N PHE A 957 17.68 30.80 -8.36
CA PHE A 957 16.36 30.93 -7.74
C PHE A 957 16.06 29.73 -6.82
N MET A 958 16.27 28.51 -7.32
CA MET A 958 16.04 27.29 -6.56
C MET A 958 17.00 27.15 -5.37
N ALA A 959 18.25 27.60 -5.49
CA ALA A 959 19.20 27.62 -4.38
C ALA A 959 18.74 28.55 -3.24
N GLY A 960 18.26 29.75 -3.58
CA GLY A 960 17.72 30.70 -2.60
C GLY A 960 16.42 30.23 -1.96
N LEU A 961 15.50 29.70 -2.77
CA LEU A 961 14.22 29.15 -2.32
C LEU A 961 14.41 27.99 -1.32
N ASN A 962 15.28 27.04 -1.63
CA ASN A 962 15.59 25.94 -0.70
C ASN A 962 16.36 26.41 0.54
N HIS A 963 17.25 27.41 0.40
CA HIS A 963 17.97 27.99 1.53
C HIS A 963 17.01 28.61 2.56
N GLU A 964 16.07 29.45 2.12
CA GLU A 964 15.10 30.05 3.04
C GLU A 964 14.13 29.01 3.60
N THR A 965 13.67 28.06 2.77
CA THR A 965 12.79 26.98 3.25
C THR A 965 13.44 26.20 4.39
N ASN A 966 14.69 25.76 4.22
CA ASN A 966 15.40 25.03 5.26
C ASN A 966 15.65 25.87 6.51
N ARG A 967 15.98 27.15 6.34
CA ARG A 967 16.15 28.10 7.45
C ARG A 967 14.86 28.26 8.25
N GLU A 968 13.72 28.41 7.57
CA GLU A 968 12.40 28.55 8.20
C GLU A 968 11.98 27.27 8.91
N LEU A 969 12.20 26.10 8.29
CA LEU A 969 11.94 24.80 8.91
C LEU A 969 12.78 24.62 10.17
N LEU A 970 14.07 24.96 10.13
CA LEU A 970 14.95 24.91 11.29
C LEU A 970 14.47 25.85 12.40
N TRP A 971 14.08 27.08 12.05
CA TRP A 971 13.53 28.05 13.01
C TRP A 971 12.26 27.54 13.70
N ARG A 972 11.39 26.83 12.95
CA ARG A 972 10.17 26.19 13.48
C ARG A 972 10.44 24.89 14.25
N GLY A 973 11.69 24.50 14.44
CA GLY A 973 12.07 23.28 15.17
C GLY A 973 11.83 21.98 14.39
N PHE A 974 11.58 22.07 13.08
CA PHE A 974 11.50 20.92 12.20
C PHE A 974 12.81 20.11 12.30
N PRO A 975 12.77 18.77 12.31
CA PRO A 975 13.97 17.95 12.47
C PRO A 975 14.78 17.89 11.16
N THR A 976 15.27 19.03 10.65
CA THR A 976 16.08 19.13 9.42
C THR A 976 17.51 19.54 9.77
N ASP A 977 18.48 19.06 8.99
CA ASP A 977 19.89 19.50 9.03
C ASP A 977 20.19 20.65 8.07
N SER A 978 19.14 21.18 7.44
CA SER A 978 19.18 22.21 6.43
C SER A 978 19.96 21.83 5.16
N ARG A 979 20.27 20.54 4.95
CA ARG A 979 20.95 20.05 3.73
C ARG A 979 20.02 19.50 2.67
N GLY A 980 18.80 19.14 3.08
CA GLY A 980 17.77 18.65 2.18
C GLY A 980 17.44 19.66 1.08
N THR A 981 16.83 19.21 -0.01
CA THR A 981 16.35 20.09 -1.09
C THR A 981 14.85 19.91 -1.23
N PRO A 982 14.03 20.62 -0.42
CA PRO A 982 12.58 20.45 -0.45
C PRO A 982 11.89 20.67 -1.79
N PHE A 983 12.35 21.67 -2.56
CA PHE A 983 11.83 22.01 -3.87
C PHE A 983 12.83 21.63 -4.94
N ARG A 984 12.40 20.75 -5.86
CA ARG A 984 13.25 20.25 -6.97
C ARG A 984 12.67 20.53 -8.35
N HIS A 985 11.41 20.97 -8.41
CA HIS A 985 10.73 21.36 -9.64
C HIS A 985 10.60 22.88 -9.69
N PHE A 986 11.28 23.50 -10.64
CA PHE A 986 11.00 24.89 -11.00
C PHE A 986 9.80 24.93 -11.94
N TRP A 987 9.79 24.10 -12.98
CA TRP A 987 8.73 24.01 -13.96
C TRP A 987 7.68 22.96 -13.57
N ARG A 988 6.47 23.11 -14.10
CA ARG A 988 5.49 22.02 -14.12
C ARG A 988 5.87 21.03 -15.22
N ARG A 989 6.82 20.15 -14.90
CA ARG A 989 7.35 19.15 -15.84
C ARG A 989 6.30 18.08 -16.16
N LEU A 990 6.24 17.71 -17.44
CA LEU A 990 5.39 16.67 -18.00
C LEU A 990 6.14 15.34 -18.17
N ASP A 991 7.47 15.36 -18.08
CA ASP A 991 8.35 14.19 -18.20
C ASP A 991 8.68 13.51 -16.86
N GLY A 992 8.18 14.05 -15.74
CA GLY A 992 8.38 13.50 -14.40
C GLY A 992 9.80 13.67 -13.83
N LYS A 993 10.66 14.46 -14.47
CA LYS A 993 12.02 14.73 -13.97
C LYS A 993 12.02 15.86 -12.93
N ASP A 994 13.13 15.97 -12.21
CA ASP A 994 13.44 17.16 -11.40
C ASP A 994 14.11 18.22 -12.28
N ASP A 995 13.92 19.51 -12.00
CA ASP A 995 14.66 20.57 -12.70
C ASP A 995 16.06 20.76 -12.14
N ILE A 996 16.27 20.43 -10.86
CA ILE A 996 17.57 20.43 -10.21
C ILE A 996 17.89 19.11 -9.49
N PRO A 997 19.14 18.61 -9.57
CA PRO A 997 19.64 17.60 -8.63
C PRO A 997 19.68 18.17 -7.20
N PRO A 998 19.76 17.32 -6.16
CA PRO A 998 19.87 17.80 -4.78
C PRO A 998 21.10 18.71 -4.61
N ILE A 999 20.92 19.86 -3.95
CA ILE A 999 21.93 20.93 -3.88
C ILE A 999 23.22 20.45 -3.19
N HIS A 1000 23.11 19.54 -2.22
CA HIS A 1000 24.28 18.97 -1.54
C HIS A 1000 25.18 18.12 -2.47
N GLY A 1001 24.67 17.71 -3.64
CA GLY A 1001 25.38 16.91 -4.64
C GLY A 1001 25.76 17.69 -5.90
N TRP A 1002 25.62 19.02 -5.89
CA TRP A 1002 26.02 19.86 -7.02
C TRP A 1002 27.52 19.72 -7.30
N ARG A 1003 27.88 19.64 -8.58
CA ARG A 1003 29.23 19.28 -9.05
C ARG A 1003 30.15 20.50 -9.10
N LEU A 1004 31.45 20.26 -9.25
CA LEU A 1004 32.41 21.29 -9.66
C LEU A 1004 32.06 21.72 -11.10
N GLY A 1005 31.66 22.98 -11.29
CA GLY A 1005 31.20 23.53 -12.57
C GLY A 1005 30.40 24.81 -12.40
N ARG A 1006 29.82 25.31 -13.50
CA ARG A 1006 29.02 26.57 -13.50
C ARG A 1006 27.64 26.39 -12.90
N LEU A 1007 26.97 27.50 -12.58
CA LEU A 1007 25.64 27.49 -11.99
C LEU A 1007 24.57 26.93 -12.94
N ALA A 1008 24.63 27.27 -14.24
CA ALA A 1008 23.73 26.74 -15.26
C ALA A 1008 23.81 25.20 -15.38
N GLU A 1009 25.00 24.63 -15.14
CA GLU A 1009 25.28 23.19 -15.21
C GLU A 1009 24.69 22.40 -14.04
N GLN A 1010 24.19 23.08 -13.00
CA GLN A 1010 23.52 22.47 -11.84
C GLN A 1010 22.02 22.27 -12.07
N THR A 1011 21.56 22.28 -13.32
CA THR A 1011 20.18 21.96 -13.71
C THR A 1011 20.16 20.68 -14.54
N THR A 1012 18.97 20.07 -14.67
CA THR A 1012 18.77 18.88 -15.50
C THR A 1012 18.96 19.18 -16.99
N ASP A 1013 18.60 20.39 -17.43
CA ASP A 1013 18.69 20.84 -18.83
C ASP A 1013 19.69 22.03 -18.93
N PRO A 1014 21.01 21.79 -18.85
CA PRO A 1014 22.01 22.86 -18.67
C PRO A 1014 22.21 23.75 -19.89
N LYS A 1015 21.75 23.32 -21.07
CA LYS A 1015 21.72 24.13 -22.30
C LYS A 1015 20.44 24.94 -22.47
N GLY A 1016 19.49 24.80 -21.53
CA GLY A 1016 18.15 25.34 -21.65
C GLY A 1016 17.25 24.53 -22.58
N ASN A 1017 16.01 24.99 -22.66
CA ASN A 1017 14.94 24.47 -23.48
C ASN A 1017 14.31 25.64 -24.25
N LEU A 1018 13.97 25.42 -25.51
CA LEU A 1018 13.23 26.35 -26.33
C LEU A 1018 11.76 26.35 -25.89
N VAL A 1019 11.17 27.54 -25.76
CA VAL A 1019 9.84 27.75 -25.19
C VAL A 1019 8.95 28.43 -26.22
N LEU A 1020 7.87 27.75 -26.61
CA LEU A 1020 6.80 28.37 -27.39
C LEU A 1020 5.91 29.17 -26.45
N LEU A 1021 5.87 30.49 -26.63
CA LEU A 1021 4.96 31.38 -25.91
C LEU A 1021 3.79 31.74 -26.82
N VAL A 1022 2.58 31.55 -26.31
CA VAL A 1022 1.31 31.86 -26.97
C VAL A 1022 0.58 32.88 -26.10
N ARG A 1023 0.30 34.07 -26.66
CA ARG A 1023 -0.50 35.11 -26.01
C ARG A 1023 -1.82 35.26 -26.75
N GLY A 1024 -2.94 34.91 -26.13
CA GLY A 1024 -4.28 35.06 -26.70
C GLY A 1024 -5.32 34.09 -26.12
N ASP A 1025 -6.57 34.23 -26.58
CA ASP A 1025 -7.72 33.53 -26.00
C ASP A 1025 -7.78 32.02 -26.34
N LEU A 1026 -7.06 31.56 -27.37
CA LEU A 1026 -7.13 30.18 -27.86
C LEU A 1026 -6.93 29.15 -26.74
N LEU A 1027 -5.83 29.24 -25.99
CA LEU A 1027 -5.48 28.25 -24.96
C LEU A 1027 -6.26 28.46 -23.64
N ARG A 1028 -6.89 29.62 -23.49
CA ARG A 1028 -7.82 29.90 -22.41
C ARG A 1028 -9.15 29.18 -22.64
N ARG A 1029 -9.72 29.29 -23.84
CA ARG A 1029 -10.98 28.61 -24.24
C ARG A 1029 -10.77 27.11 -24.50
N TYR A 1030 -9.63 26.72 -25.07
CA TYR A 1030 -9.28 25.35 -25.42
C TYR A 1030 -8.06 24.86 -24.61
N PRO A 1031 -8.20 24.57 -23.31
CA PRO A 1031 -7.08 24.18 -22.47
C PRO A 1031 -6.46 22.82 -22.82
N ASN A 1032 -7.21 21.96 -23.52
CA ASN A 1032 -6.75 20.62 -23.94
C ASN A 1032 -6.00 20.63 -25.29
N THR A 1033 -5.74 21.81 -25.88
CA THR A 1033 -5.00 21.93 -27.14
C THR A 1033 -3.70 21.14 -27.10
N ILE A 1034 -3.48 20.31 -28.11
CA ILE A 1034 -2.27 19.52 -28.26
C ILE A 1034 -1.19 20.43 -28.85
N VAL A 1035 -0.13 20.66 -28.10
CA VAL A 1035 1.00 21.49 -28.51
C VAL A 1035 2.23 20.60 -28.71
N VAL A 1036 2.81 20.60 -29.91
CA VAL A 1036 3.96 19.75 -30.26
C VAL A 1036 4.92 20.47 -31.20
N ALA A 1037 6.17 19.98 -31.27
CA ALA A 1037 7.16 20.39 -32.25
C ALA A 1037 7.48 19.23 -33.21
N MET A 1038 7.67 19.51 -34.49
CA MET A 1038 8.01 18.52 -35.53
C MET A 1038 9.10 19.10 -36.44
N PRO A 1039 10.11 18.32 -36.87
CA PRO A 1039 11.08 18.81 -37.85
C PRO A 1039 10.40 18.99 -39.20
N ALA A 1040 10.93 19.88 -40.03
CA ALA A 1040 10.40 20.10 -41.37
C ALA A 1040 10.85 18.98 -42.34
N ALA A 1041 9.90 18.24 -42.91
CA ALA A 1041 10.16 17.32 -44.03
C ALA A 1041 10.40 18.10 -45.34
N ALA A 1042 9.60 19.15 -45.57
CA ALA A 1042 9.73 20.13 -46.66
C ALA A 1042 9.27 21.52 -46.19
N GLU A 1043 9.46 22.58 -47.01
CA GLU A 1043 9.24 23.99 -46.61
C GLU A 1043 7.86 24.30 -46.02
N ARG A 1044 6.83 23.58 -46.43
CA ARG A 1044 5.44 23.72 -45.94
C ARG A 1044 4.87 22.40 -45.43
N LYS A 1045 5.74 21.44 -45.09
CA LYS A 1045 5.33 20.09 -44.68
C LYS A 1045 6.10 19.64 -43.43
N PRO A 1046 5.45 19.53 -42.26
CA PRO A 1046 6.05 18.92 -41.08
C PRO A 1046 6.23 17.40 -41.26
N ASP A 1047 7.21 16.84 -40.57
CA ASP A 1047 7.45 15.40 -40.47
C ASP A 1047 6.62 14.80 -39.32
N HIS A 1048 5.46 14.24 -39.65
CA HIS A 1048 4.55 13.65 -38.66
C HIS A 1048 5.07 12.36 -38.01
N ASP A 1049 6.16 11.76 -38.50
CA ASP A 1049 6.78 10.58 -37.88
C ASP A 1049 7.71 10.96 -36.72
N LYS A 1050 8.13 12.22 -36.63
CA LYS A 1050 9.06 12.72 -35.60
C LYS A 1050 8.42 13.81 -34.74
N VAL A 1051 7.47 13.41 -33.92
CA VAL A 1051 6.76 14.34 -33.02
C VAL A 1051 7.50 14.48 -31.68
N VAL A 1052 7.84 15.71 -31.32
CA VAL A 1052 8.43 16.08 -30.02
C VAL A 1052 7.37 16.76 -29.18
N LYS A 1053 7.14 16.23 -27.97
CA LYS A 1053 6.19 16.78 -26.99
C LYS A 1053 6.90 17.76 -26.05
N PRO A 1054 6.18 18.73 -25.47
CA PRO A 1054 6.76 19.62 -24.48
C PRO A 1054 7.17 18.84 -23.22
N VAL A 1055 8.31 19.21 -22.64
CA VAL A 1055 8.85 18.68 -21.38
C VAL A 1055 8.26 19.39 -20.16
N PHE A 1056 7.78 20.63 -20.32
CA PHE A 1056 7.04 21.37 -19.30
C PHE A 1056 6.07 22.35 -19.95
N ALA A 1057 5.08 22.80 -19.18
CA ALA A 1057 4.12 23.81 -19.62
C ALA A 1057 3.65 24.67 -18.45
N GLY A 1058 3.21 25.90 -18.73
CA GLY A 1058 2.62 26.77 -17.71
C GLY A 1058 1.82 27.92 -18.33
N ARG A 1059 1.24 28.75 -17.46
CA ARG A 1059 0.39 29.88 -17.84
C ARG A 1059 0.62 31.08 -16.93
N PHE A 1060 0.46 32.29 -17.48
CA PHE A 1060 0.38 33.55 -16.74
C PHE A 1060 -0.92 34.25 -17.09
N ASP A 1061 -1.55 34.86 -16.08
CA ASP A 1061 -2.71 35.71 -16.31
C ASP A 1061 -2.32 36.99 -17.05
N PRO A 1062 -3.19 37.55 -17.91
CA PRO A 1062 -4.53 37.06 -18.23
C PRO A 1062 -4.62 36.05 -19.39
N ASP A 1063 -3.62 35.99 -20.27
CA ASP A 1063 -3.73 35.28 -21.57
C ASP A 1063 -2.44 34.65 -22.09
N VAL A 1064 -1.42 34.43 -21.25
CA VAL A 1064 -0.13 33.88 -21.70
C VAL A 1064 -0.02 32.41 -21.32
N SER A 1065 0.32 31.57 -22.30
CA SER A 1065 0.67 30.16 -22.09
C SER A 1065 2.04 29.88 -22.70
N PHE A 1066 2.82 29.02 -22.07
CA PHE A 1066 4.15 28.66 -22.56
C PHE A 1066 4.41 27.17 -22.47
N PHE A 1067 5.17 26.64 -23.43
CA PHE A 1067 5.47 25.22 -23.59
C PHE A 1067 6.95 25.03 -23.89
N GLY A 1068 7.68 24.35 -23.01
CA GLY A 1068 9.10 24.08 -23.18
C GLY A 1068 9.35 22.79 -23.93
N PHE A 1069 10.24 22.81 -24.92
CA PHE A 1069 10.66 21.68 -25.72
C PHE A 1069 12.13 21.38 -25.47
N PRO A 1070 12.56 20.10 -25.53
CA PRO A 1070 13.95 19.68 -25.37
C PRO A 1070 14.75 19.98 -26.65
N LEU A 1071 14.71 21.23 -27.09
CA LEU A 1071 15.37 21.82 -28.25
C LEU A 1071 16.13 23.05 -27.77
N VAL A 1072 17.23 23.37 -28.45
CA VAL A 1072 17.98 24.61 -28.24
C VAL A 1072 18.04 25.41 -29.54
N ASP A 1073 18.47 26.66 -29.48
CA ASP A 1073 18.47 27.55 -30.65
C ASP A 1073 19.30 27.02 -31.83
N SER A 1074 20.40 26.31 -31.55
CA SER A 1074 21.21 25.68 -32.59
C SER A 1074 20.46 24.59 -33.35
N ASP A 1075 19.41 23.99 -32.76
CA ASP A 1075 18.58 22.97 -33.42
C ASP A 1075 17.61 23.60 -34.43
N LEU A 1076 17.25 24.88 -34.24
CA LEU A 1076 16.44 25.63 -35.21
C LEU A 1076 17.18 25.89 -36.52
N GLN A 1077 18.52 25.93 -36.46
CA GLN A 1077 19.39 26.15 -37.61
C GLN A 1077 19.78 24.86 -38.32
N GLN A 1078 19.51 23.69 -37.74
CA GLN A 1078 19.82 22.39 -38.33
C GLN A 1078 18.74 21.94 -39.32
N GLY A 1079 19.18 21.39 -40.46
CA GLY A 1079 18.27 20.85 -41.47
C GLY A 1079 17.39 21.93 -42.13
N ARG A 1080 16.07 21.68 -42.20
CA ARG A 1080 15.09 22.61 -42.78
C ARG A 1080 14.29 23.39 -41.72
N GLY A 1081 14.71 23.32 -40.46
CA GLY A 1081 14.03 23.93 -39.32
C GLY A 1081 12.89 23.07 -38.74
N TRP A 1082 12.09 23.69 -37.89
CA TRP A 1082 11.04 23.04 -37.10
C TRP A 1082 9.69 23.75 -37.24
N PHE A 1083 8.61 22.99 -37.08
CA PHE A 1083 7.24 23.47 -36.96
C PHE A 1083 6.75 23.28 -35.52
N PHE A 1084 6.07 24.30 -35.00
CA PHE A 1084 5.26 24.21 -33.80
C PHE A 1084 3.80 24.06 -34.21
N ALA A 1085 3.14 23.03 -33.71
CA ALA A 1085 1.75 22.73 -34.04
C ALA A 1085 0.85 22.95 -32.82
N LEU A 1086 -0.25 23.69 -33.02
CA LEU A 1086 -1.38 23.80 -32.10
C LEU A 1086 -2.54 23.03 -32.72
N MET A 1087 -2.92 21.92 -32.10
CA MET A 1087 -3.89 20.98 -32.67
C MET A 1087 -5.06 20.78 -31.73
N GLU A 1088 -6.27 20.79 -32.28
CA GLU A 1088 -7.46 20.40 -31.55
C GLU A 1088 -7.42 18.89 -31.21
N PRO A 1089 -7.87 18.48 -30.01
CA PRO A 1089 -7.89 17.07 -29.64
C PRO A 1089 -8.79 16.23 -30.54
N VAL A 1090 -8.21 15.21 -31.18
CA VAL A 1090 -8.97 14.27 -32.02
C VAL A 1090 -10.04 13.51 -31.24
N THR A 1091 -9.85 13.31 -29.93
CA THR A 1091 -10.77 12.55 -29.07
C THR A 1091 -12.09 13.27 -28.77
N GLU A 1092 -12.23 14.54 -29.15
CA GLU A 1092 -13.46 15.33 -28.96
C GLU A 1092 -14.13 15.70 -30.30
N PRO A 1093 -14.73 14.73 -31.02
CA PRO A 1093 -15.44 15.01 -32.28
C PRO A 1093 -16.54 16.06 -32.08
N ARG A 1094 -16.52 17.08 -32.95
CA ARG A 1094 -17.53 18.15 -33.03
C ARG A 1094 -18.39 17.94 -34.28
N PHE A 1095 -19.65 18.37 -34.18
CA PHE A 1095 -20.58 18.36 -35.31
C PHE A 1095 -21.11 19.76 -35.49
N GLY A 1096 -21.25 20.22 -36.73
CA GLY A 1096 -21.71 21.56 -37.04
C GLY A 1096 -21.12 22.03 -38.36
N LEU A 1097 -21.21 23.33 -38.59
CA LEU A 1097 -20.69 24.01 -39.77
C LEU A 1097 -19.88 25.21 -39.31
N ASP A 1098 -19.01 25.73 -40.17
CA ASP A 1098 -18.26 26.94 -39.85
C ASP A 1098 -19.20 28.16 -39.90
N GLU A 1099 -18.92 29.22 -39.13
CA GLU A 1099 -19.75 30.44 -39.19
C GLU A 1099 -19.60 31.17 -40.54
N THR A 1100 -18.40 31.14 -41.11
CA THR A 1100 -18.07 31.82 -42.36
C THR A 1100 -17.25 30.92 -43.25
N LYS A 1101 -17.35 31.10 -44.57
CA LYS A 1101 -16.49 30.38 -45.52
C LYS A 1101 -15.04 30.75 -45.27
N GLY A 1102 -14.22 29.76 -44.91
CA GLY A 1102 -12.78 29.92 -44.84
C GLY A 1102 -12.21 30.39 -46.19
N ALA A 1103 -11.20 31.26 -46.16
CA ALA A 1103 -10.44 31.61 -47.36
C ALA A 1103 -9.71 30.35 -47.85
N SER A 1104 -10.22 29.71 -48.90
CA SER A 1104 -9.61 28.53 -49.50
C SER A 1104 -8.17 28.84 -49.94
N SER A 1105 -7.19 28.43 -49.14
CA SER A 1105 -5.77 28.60 -49.47
C SER A 1105 -5.32 27.48 -50.39
N GLY A 1106 -5.72 27.57 -51.66
CA GLY A 1106 -5.27 26.69 -52.75
C GLY A 1106 -6.41 25.86 -53.35
N GLY A 1107 -6.61 26.00 -54.66
CA GLY A 1107 -7.74 25.45 -55.41
C GLY A 1107 -7.82 23.93 -55.39
N GLY A 1108 -8.59 23.39 -54.45
CA GLY A 1108 -9.03 22.00 -54.37
C GLY A 1108 -10.55 21.93 -54.25
N VAL A 1109 -11.11 20.80 -54.67
CA VAL A 1109 -12.54 20.45 -54.65
C VAL A 1109 -13.18 20.81 -53.30
N SER A 1110 -14.40 21.37 -53.32
CA SER A 1110 -15.19 21.64 -52.11
C SER A 1110 -15.39 20.35 -51.30
N THR A 1111 -14.59 20.16 -50.26
CA THR A 1111 -14.77 19.09 -49.28
C THR A 1111 -15.87 19.46 -48.30
N ALA A 1112 -16.57 18.49 -47.70
CA ALA A 1112 -17.63 18.73 -46.69
C ALA A 1112 -17.21 19.72 -45.58
N ASN A 1113 -15.94 19.74 -45.19
CA ASN A 1113 -15.36 20.70 -44.25
C ASN A 1113 -15.33 22.17 -44.71
N ALA A 1114 -15.68 22.49 -45.95
CA ALA A 1114 -15.74 23.88 -46.44
C ALA A 1114 -17.15 24.47 -46.33
N LEU A 1115 -18.12 23.69 -45.81
CA LEU A 1115 -19.50 24.12 -45.63
C LEU A 1115 -19.61 25.03 -44.40
N ALA A 1116 -20.32 26.15 -44.58
CA ALA A 1116 -20.61 27.10 -43.53
C ALA A 1116 -22.12 27.21 -43.29
N TRP A 1117 -22.54 27.71 -42.13
CA TRP A 1117 -23.96 27.94 -41.82
C TRP A 1117 -24.64 28.84 -42.85
N THR A 1118 -23.89 29.76 -43.48
CA THR A 1118 -24.36 30.62 -44.58
C THR A 1118 -24.82 29.87 -45.82
N ASP A 1119 -24.48 28.58 -45.97
CA ASP A 1119 -24.90 27.75 -47.11
C ASP A 1119 -26.28 27.09 -46.89
N THR A 1120 -26.80 27.06 -45.65
CA THR A 1120 -27.99 26.26 -45.29
C THR A 1120 -29.29 27.04 -45.17
N ASP A 1121 -29.24 28.38 -45.23
CA ASP A 1121 -30.34 29.30 -44.91
C ASP A 1121 -30.99 29.12 -43.52
N VAL A 1122 -30.41 28.30 -42.63
CA VAL A 1122 -30.92 28.09 -41.27
C VAL A 1122 -30.58 29.30 -40.39
N PRO A 1123 -31.59 30.01 -39.83
CA PRO A 1123 -31.34 31.14 -38.95
C PRO A 1123 -30.78 30.68 -37.59
N GLU A 1124 -30.13 31.60 -36.86
CA GLU A 1124 -29.76 31.37 -35.46
C GLU A 1124 -30.97 30.97 -34.63
N GLY A 1125 -30.85 29.91 -33.84
CA GLY A 1125 -31.94 29.32 -33.07
C GLY A 1125 -32.86 28.38 -33.85
N GLY A 1126 -32.70 28.26 -35.17
CA GLY A 1126 -33.44 27.33 -36.03
C GLY A 1126 -32.90 25.90 -36.04
N HIS A 1127 -33.54 25.01 -36.80
CA HIS A 1127 -33.21 23.59 -36.89
C HIS A 1127 -32.81 23.17 -38.31
N LEU A 1128 -31.88 22.22 -38.41
CA LEU A 1128 -31.56 21.49 -39.65
C LEU A 1128 -32.62 20.40 -39.89
N GLY A 1129 -33.47 20.58 -40.89
CA GLY A 1129 -34.38 19.56 -41.41
C GLY A 1129 -33.91 18.96 -42.74
N THR A 1130 -34.62 17.95 -43.25
CA THR A 1130 -34.29 17.30 -44.52
C THR A 1130 -34.35 18.23 -45.73
N GLU A 1131 -35.08 19.35 -45.63
CA GLU A 1131 -35.08 20.43 -46.62
C GLU A 1131 -33.71 21.12 -46.78
N THR A 1132 -32.86 21.06 -45.76
CA THR A 1132 -31.52 21.68 -45.76
C THR A 1132 -30.44 20.77 -46.35
N PHE A 1133 -30.76 19.54 -46.72
CA PHE A 1133 -29.78 18.54 -47.16
C PHE A 1133 -29.24 18.79 -48.57
N GLY A 1134 -30.05 19.39 -49.45
CA GLY A 1134 -29.62 19.76 -50.80
C GLY A 1134 -28.37 20.65 -50.81
N PRO A 1135 -28.36 21.80 -50.08
CA PRO A 1135 -27.17 22.62 -49.90
C PRO A 1135 -25.96 21.92 -49.28
N LEU A 1136 -26.19 20.88 -48.46
CA LEU A 1136 -25.14 20.06 -47.85
C LEU A 1136 -24.61 18.95 -48.80
N GLY A 1137 -25.15 18.85 -50.02
CA GLY A 1137 -24.79 17.82 -51.00
C GLY A 1137 -25.33 16.43 -50.65
N LEU A 1138 -26.38 16.35 -49.83
CA LEU A 1138 -27.02 15.11 -49.40
C LEU A 1138 -28.38 14.94 -50.10
N ASP A 1139 -28.66 13.73 -50.59
CA ASP A 1139 -29.98 13.38 -51.13
C ASP A 1139 -30.84 12.74 -50.03
N PRO A 1140 -31.96 13.36 -49.61
CA PRO A 1140 -32.82 12.84 -48.55
C PRO A 1140 -33.35 11.42 -48.81
N GLY A 1141 -33.48 11.00 -50.06
CA GLY A 1141 -34.00 9.67 -50.41
C GLY A 1141 -32.99 8.54 -50.26
N THR A 1142 -31.69 8.85 -50.26
CA THR A 1142 -30.60 7.85 -50.29
C THR A 1142 -29.60 8.01 -49.15
N ALA A 1143 -29.44 9.22 -48.60
CA ALA A 1143 -28.54 9.49 -47.49
C ALA A 1143 -29.05 8.85 -46.19
N GLY A 1144 -28.16 8.15 -45.48
CA GLY A 1144 -28.40 7.68 -44.13
C GLY A 1144 -27.91 8.68 -43.07
N ALA A 1145 -28.29 8.46 -41.81
CA ALA A 1145 -27.84 9.32 -40.70
C ALA A 1145 -26.31 9.32 -40.53
N GLY A 1146 -25.64 8.24 -40.96
CA GLY A 1146 -24.18 8.18 -41.01
C GLY A 1146 -23.57 9.17 -42.01
N ASP A 1147 -24.22 9.39 -43.16
CA ASP A 1147 -23.78 10.36 -44.17
C ASP A 1147 -24.00 11.80 -43.66
N VAL A 1148 -25.14 12.06 -43.02
CA VAL A 1148 -25.42 13.35 -42.35
C VAL A 1148 -24.36 13.63 -41.28
N ALA A 1149 -24.06 12.65 -40.43
CA ALA A 1149 -23.02 12.77 -39.41
C ALA A 1149 -21.64 12.99 -40.03
N ALA A 1150 -21.29 12.30 -41.12
CA ALA A 1150 -20.02 12.46 -41.83
C ALA A 1150 -19.87 13.86 -42.46
N THR A 1151 -20.96 14.44 -42.98
CA THR A 1151 -20.98 15.79 -43.55
C THR A 1151 -20.86 16.87 -42.48
N LEU A 1152 -21.56 16.69 -41.35
CA LEU A 1152 -21.52 17.62 -40.22
C LEU A 1152 -20.28 17.44 -39.33
N PHE A 1153 -19.51 16.36 -39.49
CA PHE A 1153 -18.35 16.08 -38.66
C PHE A 1153 -17.22 17.09 -38.94
N GLN A 1154 -16.90 17.89 -37.94
CA GLN A 1154 -15.82 18.86 -38.01
C GLN A 1154 -14.49 18.18 -37.71
N ARG A 1155 -13.56 18.25 -38.67
CA ARG A 1155 -12.23 17.63 -38.49
C ARG A 1155 -11.40 18.49 -37.55
N PRO A 1156 -10.65 17.88 -36.62
CA PRO A 1156 -9.77 18.61 -35.72
C PRO A 1156 -8.82 19.52 -36.49
N PHE A 1157 -8.86 20.82 -36.18
CA PHE A 1157 -7.99 21.80 -36.83
C PHE A 1157 -6.56 21.72 -36.28
N ALA A 1158 -5.57 21.95 -37.13
CA ALA A 1158 -4.16 21.97 -36.76
C ALA A 1158 -3.46 23.17 -37.39
N LEU A 1159 -3.04 24.12 -36.56
CA LEU A 1159 -2.22 25.25 -36.96
C LEU A 1159 -0.74 24.84 -36.90
N TYR A 1160 -0.03 24.95 -38.02
CA TYR A 1160 1.41 24.74 -38.09
C TYR A 1160 2.14 26.06 -38.30
N VAL A 1161 2.99 26.44 -37.35
CA VAL A 1161 3.82 27.65 -37.41
C VAL A 1161 5.28 27.24 -37.56
N HIS A 1162 5.90 27.61 -38.68
CA HIS A 1162 7.32 27.32 -38.90
C HIS A 1162 8.20 28.26 -38.05
N ALA A 1163 9.22 27.72 -37.38
CA ALA A 1163 10.12 28.46 -36.49
C ALA A 1163 10.78 29.68 -37.15
N LYS A 1164 11.16 29.60 -38.43
CA LYS A 1164 11.64 30.73 -39.27
C LYS A 1164 10.74 31.98 -39.30
N HIS A 1165 9.47 31.88 -38.89
CA HIS A 1165 8.57 33.03 -38.79
C HIS A 1165 8.54 33.63 -37.37
N LEU A 1166 9.18 32.95 -36.42
CA LEU A 1166 9.28 33.30 -35.00
C LEU A 1166 10.69 33.80 -34.65
N VAL A 1167 11.70 33.41 -35.43
CA VAL A 1167 13.09 33.87 -35.42
C VAL A 1167 13.46 34.34 -36.85
N ASP A 1168 14.33 35.35 -37.01
CA ASP A 1168 14.69 35.97 -38.32
C ASP A 1168 14.96 34.97 -39.48
N PRO A 1169 14.86 35.39 -40.77
CA PRO A 1169 15.36 34.58 -41.87
C PRO A 1169 16.86 34.35 -41.70
N LEU A 1170 17.29 33.09 -41.61
CA LEU A 1170 18.70 32.72 -41.71
C LEU A 1170 19.27 33.34 -43.00
N PRO A 1171 20.44 33.99 -42.95
CA PRO A 1171 20.98 34.67 -44.13
C PRO A 1171 21.09 33.67 -45.28
N VAL A 1172 20.46 34.03 -46.41
CA VAL A 1172 20.71 33.40 -47.70
C VAL A 1172 22.19 33.60 -48.00
N GLN A 1173 23.00 32.55 -47.94
CA GLN A 1173 24.29 32.55 -48.62
C GLN A 1173 23.99 32.60 -50.13
N GLN A 1174 24.61 33.58 -50.79
CA GLN A 1174 24.41 33.96 -52.19
C GLN A 1174 24.57 32.81 -53.18
#